data_AF-A0A6A5W961-F1
#
_entry.id   AF-A0A6A5W961-F1
#
_cell.length_a   1.000
_cell.length_b   1.000
_cell.length_c   1.000
_cell.angle_alpha   90.00
_cell.angle_beta   90.00
_cell.angle_gamma   90.00
#
_symmetry.space_group_name_H-M   'P 1'
#
loop_
_entity.id
_entity.type
_entity.pdbx_description
1 polymer ?
#
loop_
_entity_poly.entity_id
_entity_poly.type
_entity_poly.pdbx_seq_one_letter_code
_entity_poly.pdbx_strand_id
1 'polypeptide(L)'
;MNATVWDPEAEAYLRMVFTQQASIGNKGGFPSAFPSTLFETSWVVDTLLDAGFEKDDFLRADLRKLEVALESNLKSEQGIVGFVKCANFLCKTWMSNNGPDKWHTSVHYPMMLIAKALVQFLKVWGKKDLDMELVPKKLISQDVPRTLLDILARTMRLQQADGSWESKREVTAYAILTLAPLLGLPWVDFLKPEGIACMYRGKAYLEDNRHKWRQGEILWIEKTAYSSDNLSHAYCLAASKIVVPMSFTSQTVAGLFPSQLDKKIAKMSGFFAHVLPFSGAPRWKLQLSLLQSAQYAGALKKARHDIFPPMEKASDEKYQEYIPFTWIGCRDFLSTAIPAETLWEMMLVSMFNFQIDAYMETDVWDQYQHRLPELKAFIRSLCTGTSQKRKRTNDDDDGPESAPKKRASRDEASNGSSNGMPNGHANGHANGKAKNALNGSLAEQSLEGGAVRTPPNGSDVKAVLTKFVHFALHHPKVMKSPPAMRSWLAQELQTFLLAHITHMEDCEEMPASSKTANGMVIWQKPRTTFFNWVRTTSADHTSCPYSFVFFLCLIGESGKEIIGNIQQRYALEDACRHLATMCRQYNDFGSVLRDQEEKNLNSVNFPEFDAWNVDGQVMSTKLLSEQRKSDLLAVAEYERRCLARVIEELRETLDPKVMEKLDLFVQVTDLYGQIYVARDIGIRRVEQSQAA
;
A
#
# COMPACT_ATOMS: atom_id res chain seq x y z
N MET A 1 -32.65 13.95 -35.79
CA MET A 1 -32.76 12.47 -35.78
C MET A 1 -32.12 11.95 -37.05
N ASN A 2 -31.39 10.83 -36.98
CA ASN A 2 -30.74 10.22 -38.14
C ASN A 2 -31.49 8.96 -38.64
N ALA A 3 -32.75 8.79 -38.22
CA ALA A 3 -33.63 7.74 -38.73
C ALA A 3 -34.04 8.09 -40.18
N THR A 4 -33.98 7.11 -41.07
CA THR A 4 -34.31 7.27 -42.50
C THR A 4 -35.82 7.22 -42.79
N VAL A 5 -36.63 6.81 -41.81
CA VAL A 5 -38.09 6.72 -41.86
C VAL A 5 -38.66 7.21 -40.52
N TRP A 6 -39.85 7.79 -40.53
CA TRP A 6 -40.57 8.18 -39.31
C TRP A 6 -41.14 6.96 -38.60
N ASP A 7 -40.97 6.90 -37.27
CA ASP A 7 -41.44 5.81 -36.42
C ASP A 7 -42.59 6.31 -35.51
N PRO A 8 -43.84 5.87 -35.76
CA PRO A 8 -44.99 6.30 -34.97
C PRO A 8 -45.03 5.68 -33.57
N GLU A 9 -44.37 4.54 -33.34
CA GLU A 9 -44.28 3.92 -32.01
C GLU A 9 -43.31 4.71 -31.13
N ALA A 10 -42.15 5.09 -31.69
CA ALA A 10 -41.20 5.97 -31.01
C ALA A 10 -41.80 7.36 -30.73
N GLU A 11 -42.58 7.92 -31.67
CA GLU A 11 -43.31 9.17 -31.44
C GLU A 11 -44.36 9.02 -30.33
N ALA A 12 -45.19 7.99 -30.37
CA ALA A 12 -46.22 7.73 -29.36
C ALA A 12 -45.61 7.54 -27.96
N TYR A 13 -44.49 6.82 -27.88
CA TYR A 13 -43.69 6.68 -26.67
C TYR A 13 -43.18 8.04 -26.15
N LEU A 14 -42.54 8.87 -26.99
CA LEU A 14 -42.05 10.18 -26.56
C LEU A 14 -43.20 11.11 -26.12
N ARG A 15 -44.35 11.07 -26.81
CA ARG A 15 -45.56 11.79 -26.40
C ARG A 15 -46.10 11.31 -25.05
N MET A 16 -46.12 10.00 -24.81
CA MET A 16 -46.48 9.42 -23.52
C MET A 16 -45.55 9.89 -22.40
N VAL A 17 -44.23 9.82 -22.60
CA VAL A 17 -43.25 10.29 -21.59
C VAL A 17 -43.44 11.78 -21.32
N PHE A 18 -43.57 12.62 -22.35
CA PHE A 18 -43.82 14.05 -22.19
C PHE A 18 -45.10 14.34 -21.39
N THR A 19 -46.22 13.69 -21.73
CA THR A 19 -47.49 13.86 -21.02
C THR A 19 -47.39 13.43 -19.55
N GLN A 20 -46.71 12.32 -19.25
CA GLN A 20 -46.53 11.85 -17.88
C GLN A 20 -45.61 12.79 -17.08
N GLN A 21 -44.51 13.25 -17.67
CA GLN A 21 -43.62 14.25 -17.04
C GLN A 21 -44.34 15.59 -16.79
N ALA A 22 -45.14 16.07 -17.75
CA ALA A 22 -45.95 17.28 -17.58
C ALA A 22 -46.98 17.15 -16.45
N SER A 23 -47.58 15.96 -16.27
CA SER A 23 -48.57 15.69 -15.21
C SER A 23 -48.00 15.81 -13.79
N ILE A 24 -46.69 15.58 -13.61
CA ILE A 24 -45.97 15.76 -12.34
C ILE A 24 -45.24 17.11 -12.23
N GLY A 25 -45.52 18.05 -13.14
CA GLY A 25 -45.06 19.44 -13.08
C GLY A 25 -43.79 19.76 -13.89
N ASN A 26 -43.17 18.79 -14.56
CA ASN A 26 -41.95 19.02 -15.34
C ASN A 26 -42.28 19.73 -16.67
N LYS A 27 -41.74 20.93 -16.87
CA LYS A 27 -42.04 21.81 -18.02
C LYS A 27 -41.01 21.65 -19.14
N GLY A 28 -41.11 20.52 -19.85
CA GLY A 28 -40.19 20.16 -20.93
C GLY A 28 -38.92 19.46 -20.45
N GLY A 29 -38.33 18.65 -21.34
CA GLY A 29 -37.24 17.73 -21.01
C GLY A 29 -37.72 16.27 -20.96
N PHE A 30 -36.76 15.34 -21.01
CA PHE A 30 -36.98 13.90 -20.93
C PHE A 30 -36.00 13.30 -19.91
N PRO A 31 -36.43 12.33 -19.07
CA PRO A 31 -35.52 11.60 -18.20
C PRO A 31 -34.56 10.72 -19.03
N SER A 32 -33.40 10.38 -18.46
CA SER A 32 -32.39 9.52 -19.12
C SER A 32 -32.93 8.10 -19.40
N ALA A 33 -33.81 7.58 -18.54
CA ALA A 33 -34.51 6.32 -18.73
C ALA A 33 -35.99 6.45 -18.33
N PHE A 34 -36.88 5.75 -19.06
CA PHE A 34 -38.30 5.67 -18.72
C PHE A 34 -38.93 4.38 -19.28
N PRO A 35 -39.86 3.73 -18.57
CA PRO A 35 -40.07 3.84 -17.12
C PRO A 35 -38.90 3.20 -16.33
N SER A 36 -38.49 3.79 -15.22
CA SER A 36 -37.46 3.26 -14.30
C SER A 36 -38.00 2.24 -13.28
N THR A 37 -39.27 1.83 -13.40
CA THR A 37 -40.06 1.21 -12.32
C THR A 37 -39.45 -0.06 -11.71
N LEU A 38 -38.85 -0.96 -12.50
CA LEU A 38 -38.23 -2.18 -11.96
C LEU A 38 -37.02 -1.87 -11.08
N PHE A 39 -36.16 -0.97 -11.55
CA PHE A 39 -34.99 -0.49 -10.82
C PHE A 39 -35.41 0.23 -9.53
N GLU A 40 -36.31 1.21 -9.63
CA GLU A 40 -36.76 1.94 -8.43
C GLU A 40 -37.49 1.03 -7.43
N THR A 41 -38.39 0.16 -7.86
CA THR A 41 -39.16 -0.70 -6.93
C THR A 41 -38.26 -1.71 -6.22
N SER A 42 -37.32 -2.34 -6.93
CA SER A 42 -36.41 -3.32 -6.31
C SER A 42 -35.44 -2.66 -5.34
N TRP A 43 -34.85 -1.51 -5.69
CA TRP A 43 -33.96 -0.77 -4.80
C TRP A 43 -34.68 -0.19 -3.57
N VAL A 44 -35.89 0.38 -3.74
CA VAL A 44 -36.69 0.92 -2.62
C VAL A 44 -37.06 -0.20 -1.64
N VAL A 45 -37.54 -1.34 -2.13
CA VAL A 45 -37.99 -2.44 -1.27
C VAL A 45 -36.81 -3.10 -0.54
N ASP A 46 -35.69 -3.40 -1.22
CA ASP A 46 -34.49 -3.95 -0.56
C ASP A 46 -33.94 -3.01 0.52
N THR A 47 -33.81 -1.72 0.20
CA THR A 47 -33.28 -0.69 1.09
C THR A 47 -34.12 -0.54 2.36
N LEU A 48 -35.45 -0.53 2.22
CA LEU A 48 -36.36 -0.39 3.37
C LEU A 48 -36.41 -1.68 4.20
N LEU A 49 -36.50 -2.86 3.57
CA LEU A 49 -36.50 -4.14 4.31
C LEU A 49 -35.22 -4.34 5.14
N ASP A 50 -34.04 -4.05 4.57
CA ASP A 50 -32.76 -4.18 5.27
C ASP A 50 -32.60 -3.15 6.42
N ALA A 51 -33.25 -1.99 6.33
CA ALA A 51 -33.33 -1.01 7.41
C ALA A 51 -34.36 -1.35 8.51
N GLY A 52 -35.02 -2.50 8.43
CA GLY A 52 -35.98 -2.98 9.42
C GLY A 52 -37.41 -2.48 9.21
N PHE A 53 -37.82 -2.19 7.97
CA PHE A 53 -39.25 -2.12 7.64
C PHE A 53 -39.83 -3.54 7.47
N GLU A 54 -41.05 -3.75 7.96
CA GLU A 54 -41.72 -5.05 7.93
C GLU A 54 -42.64 -5.18 6.71
N LYS A 55 -43.08 -6.40 6.37
CA LYS A 55 -43.93 -6.63 5.18
C LYS A 55 -45.25 -5.84 5.21
N ASP A 56 -45.78 -5.56 6.40
CA ASP A 56 -47.02 -4.80 6.58
C ASP A 56 -46.79 -3.26 6.57
N ASP A 57 -45.53 -2.77 6.54
CA ASP A 57 -45.20 -1.37 6.21
C ASP A 57 -45.42 -1.08 4.70
N PHE A 58 -45.65 -2.10 3.87
CA PHE A 58 -45.84 -1.99 2.41
C PHE A 58 -47.26 -2.42 1.99
N LEU A 59 -47.72 -1.90 0.86
CA LEU A 59 -48.95 -2.39 0.22
C LEU A 59 -48.74 -3.83 -0.29
N ARG A 60 -49.49 -4.80 0.26
CA ARG A 60 -49.47 -6.23 -0.14
C ARG A 60 -49.77 -6.48 -1.63
N ALA A 61 -50.32 -5.51 -2.35
CA ALA A 61 -50.49 -5.59 -3.80
C ALA A 61 -49.18 -5.36 -4.55
N ASP A 62 -48.31 -4.47 -4.06
CA ASP A 62 -47.09 -4.07 -4.75
C ASP A 62 -45.93 -5.02 -4.43
N LEU A 63 -45.82 -5.52 -3.19
CA LEU A 63 -44.91 -6.63 -2.86
C LEU A 63 -45.16 -7.86 -3.74
N ARG A 64 -46.42 -8.24 -3.98
CA ARG A 64 -46.76 -9.40 -4.82
C ARG A 64 -46.43 -9.18 -6.30
N LYS A 65 -46.59 -7.95 -6.83
CA LYS A 65 -46.14 -7.62 -8.20
C LYS A 65 -44.63 -7.74 -8.33
N LEU A 66 -43.88 -7.24 -7.33
CA LEU A 66 -42.42 -7.33 -7.32
C LEU A 66 -41.94 -8.77 -7.18
N GLU A 67 -42.55 -9.57 -6.30
CA GLU A 67 -42.26 -10.99 -6.10
C GLU A 67 -42.40 -11.79 -7.40
N VAL A 68 -43.55 -11.66 -8.09
CA VAL A 68 -43.78 -12.32 -9.39
C VAL A 68 -42.78 -11.83 -10.45
N ALA A 69 -42.46 -10.54 -10.50
CA ALA A 69 -41.51 -10.00 -11.46
C ALA A 69 -40.07 -10.52 -11.20
N LEU A 70 -39.59 -10.50 -9.96
CA LEU A 70 -38.27 -10.98 -9.60
C LEU A 70 -38.14 -12.49 -9.79
N GLU A 71 -39.14 -13.26 -9.38
CA GLU A 71 -39.14 -14.72 -9.54
C GLU A 71 -39.13 -15.14 -11.02
N SER A 72 -39.91 -14.46 -11.87
CA SER A 72 -39.91 -14.70 -13.32
C SER A 72 -38.55 -14.44 -13.95
N ASN A 73 -37.91 -13.30 -13.61
CA ASN A 73 -36.60 -12.93 -14.15
C ASN A 73 -35.46 -13.82 -13.62
N LEU A 74 -35.49 -14.22 -12.34
CA LEU A 74 -34.50 -15.15 -11.78
C LEU A 74 -34.57 -16.54 -12.44
N LYS A 75 -35.78 -16.97 -12.82
CA LYS A 75 -36.00 -18.22 -13.58
C LYS A 75 -35.53 -18.11 -15.03
N SER A 76 -35.73 -16.98 -15.72
CA SER A 76 -35.25 -16.79 -17.10
C SER A 76 -33.73 -16.69 -17.19
N GLU A 77 -33.08 -16.04 -16.21
CA GLU A 77 -31.62 -15.82 -16.19
C GLU A 77 -30.82 -16.96 -15.51
N GLN A 78 -31.42 -18.14 -15.31
CA GLN A 78 -30.78 -19.35 -14.78
C GLN A 78 -30.06 -19.21 -13.42
N GLY A 79 -30.41 -18.20 -12.61
CA GLY A 79 -30.05 -18.11 -11.19
C GLY A 79 -28.55 -18.02 -10.84
N ILE A 80 -27.68 -17.56 -11.75
CA ILE A 80 -26.21 -17.56 -11.51
C ILE A 80 -25.80 -16.47 -10.49
N VAL A 81 -25.59 -16.84 -9.22
CA VAL A 81 -24.93 -16.00 -8.20
C VAL A 81 -23.88 -16.78 -7.43
N GLY A 82 -22.59 -16.46 -7.64
CA GLY A 82 -21.46 -17.09 -6.94
C GLY A 82 -20.86 -16.19 -5.85
N PHE A 83 -21.37 -16.27 -4.62
CA PHE A 83 -20.99 -15.39 -3.50
C PHE A 83 -19.47 -15.24 -3.30
N VAL A 84 -18.72 -16.35 -3.29
CA VAL A 84 -17.25 -16.34 -3.10
C VAL A 84 -16.53 -15.60 -4.23
N LYS A 85 -16.95 -15.81 -5.48
CA LYS A 85 -16.37 -15.16 -6.65
C LYS A 85 -16.62 -13.65 -6.60
N CYS A 86 -17.83 -13.24 -6.21
CA CYS A 86 -18.19 -11.84 -6.02
C CYS A 86 -17.39 -11.20 -4.87
N ALA A 87 -17.34 -11.82 -3.69
CA ALA A 87 -16.56 -11.30 -2.55
C ALA A 87 -15.08 -11.12 -2.90
N ASN A 88 -14.46 -12.11 -3.56
CA ASN A 88 -13.08 -12.01 -4.03
C ASN A 88 -12.88 -10.90 -5.09
N PHE A 89 -13.83 -10.74 -6.02
CA PHE A 89 -13.80 -9.64 -6.99
C PHE A 89 -13.91 -8.27 -6.30
N LEU A 90 -14.84 -8.11 -5.35
CA LEU A 90 -15.04 -6.84 -4.64
C LEU A 90 -13.80 -6.47 -3.81
N CYS A 91 -13.24 -7.40 -3.02
CA CYS A 91 -12.01 -7.14 -2.25
C CYS A 91 -10.81 -6.83 -3.16
N LYS A 92 -10.64 -7.55 -4.27
CA LYS A 92 -9.55 -7.28 -5.23
C LYS A 92 -9.71 -5.91 -5.91
N THR A 93 -10.92 -5.57 -6.35
CA THR A 93 -11.21 -4.27 -6.96
C THR A 93 -10.96 -3.15 -5.95
N TRP A 94 -11.51 -3.27 -4.73
CA TRP A 94 -11.29 -2.31 -3.63
C TRP A 94 -9.80 -2.04 -3.39
N MET A 95 -8.97 -3.08 -3.28
CA MET A 95 -7.52 -2.95 -3.12
C MET A 95 -6.87 -2.09 -4.20
N SER A 96 -7.30 -2.24 -5.46
CA SER A 96 -6.69 -1.57 -6.63
C SER A 96 -7.17 -0.12 -6.85
N ASN A 97 -8.42 0.21 -6.51
CA ASN A 97 -9.03 1.48 -6.93
C ASN A 97 -9.79 2.24 -5.81
N ASN A 98 -9.87 1.71 -4.60
CA ASN A 98 -10.66 2.26 -3.49
C ASN A 98 -12.17 2.43 -3.80
N GLY A 99 -12.73 1.55 -4.64
CA GLY A 99 -14.16 1.32 -4.80
C GLY A 99 -15.04 2.32 -5.55
N PRO A 100 -14.57 3.24 -6.42
CA PRO A 100 -15.50 3.98 -7.29
C PRO A 100 -16.22 3.02 -8.24
N ASP A 101 -17.49 3.31 -8.52
CA ASP A 101 -18.32 2.61 -9.49
C ASP A 101 -18.68 3.53 -10.66
N LYS A 102 -19.00 2.95 -11.82
CA LYS A 102 -19.33 3.69 -13.04
C LYS A 102 -20.77 4.20 -13.10
N TRP A 103 -21.66 3.75 -12.20
CA TRP A 103 -23.07 4.13 -12.21
C TRP A 103 -23.43 5.23 -11.20
N HIS A 104 -22.47 5.69 -10.40
CA HIS A 104 -22.74 6.65 -9.32
C HIS A 104 -21.56 7.61 -9.10
N THR A 105 -21.83 8.91 -8.90
CA THR A 105 -20.78 9.94 -8.78
C THR A 105 -20.07 9.96 -7.43
N SER A 106 -20.77 9.58 -6.35
CA SER A 106 -20.18 9.45 -5.01
C SER A 106 -19.75 8.01 -4.72
N VAL A 107 -18.55 7.86 -4.13
CA VAL A 107 -17.99 6.58 -3.67
C VAL A 107 -18.71 5.99 -2.44
N HIS A 108 -19.51 6.78 -1.73
CA HIS A 108 -20.25 6.29 -0.57
C HIS A 108 -21.32 5.25 -0.93
N TYR A 109 -21.90 5.32 -2.13
CA TYR A 109 -22.85 4.33 -2.63
C TYR A 109 -22.23 2.93 -2.79
N PRO A 110 -21.14 2.72 -3.58
CA PRO A 110 -20.49 1.41 -3.65
C PRO A 110 -19.85 0.99 -2.31
N MET A 111 -19.39 1.93 -1.46
CA MET A 111 -18.94 1.62 -0.09
C MET A 111 -20.05 0.96 0.74
N MET A 112 -21.26 1.52 0.73
CA MET A 112 -22.44 0.96 1.41
C MET A 112 -22.73 -0.46 0.92
N LEU A 113 -22.81 -0.65 -0.41
CA LEU A 113 -23.13 -1.96 -0.99
C LEU A 113 -22.06 -3.01 -0.68
N ILE A 114 -20.78 -2.67 -0.79
CA ILE A 114 -19.67 -3.57 -0.46
C ILE A 114 -19.70 -3.92 1.03
N ALA A 115 -19.89 -2.94 1.91
CA ALA A 115 -19.99 -3.19 3.35
C ALA A 115 -21.16 -4.12 3.70
N LYS A 116 -22.37 -3.82 3.20
CA LYS A 116 -23.57 -4.66 3.41
C LYS A 116 -23.35 -6.08 2.90
N ALA A 117 -22.88 -6.25 1.68
CA ALA A 117 -22.64 -7.56 1.06
C ALA A 117 -21.57 -8.38 1.82
N LEU A 118 -20.46 -7.75 2.22
CA LEU A 118 -19.37 -8.44 2.92
C LEU A 118 -19.71 -8.73 4.39
N VAL A 119 -20.45 -7.87 5.09
CA VAL A 119 -21.00 -8.19 6.43
C VAL A 119 -22.00 -9.34 6.34
N GLN A 120 -22.86 -9.36 5.34
CA GLN A 120 -23.79 -10.48 5.12
C GLN A 120 -23.04 -11.78 4.78
N PHE A 121 -22.00 -11.71 3.94
CA PHE A 121 -21.12 -12.86 3.66
C PHE A 121 -20.48 -13.41 4.94
N LEU A 122 -19.98 -12.55 5.85
CA LEU A 122 -19.47 -12.99 7.15
C LEU A 122 -20.57 -13.60 8.06
N LYS A 123 -21.81 -13.09 8.02
CA LYS A 123 -22.94 -13.67 8.78
C LYS A 123 -23.26 -15.09 8.31
N VAL A 124 -23.37 -15.30 7.00
CA VAL A 124 -23.70 -16.61 6.39
C VAL A 124 -22.54 -17.60 6.57
N TRP A 125 -21.29 -17.16 6.35
CA TRP A 125 -20.09 -17.94 6.67
C TRP A 125 -20.01 -18.32 8.16
N GLY A 126 -20.28 -17.37 9.05
CA GLY A 126 -20.24 -17.55 10.50
C GLY A 126 -21.32 -18.49 11.06
N LYS A 127 -22.38 -18.76 10.29
CA LYS A 127 -23.40 -19.80 10.55
C LYS A 127 -23.03 -21.16 9.97
N LYS A 128 -22.04 -21.22 9.07
CA LYS A 128 -21.70 -22.38 8.21
C LYS A 128 -22.77 -22.71 7.16
N ASP A 129 -23.50 -21.69 6.71
CA ASP A 129 -24.51 -21.79 5.65
C ASP A 129 -23.88 -21.73 4.22
N LEU A 130 -22.56 -21.90 4.12
CA LEU A 130 -21.79 -21.94 2.86
C LEU A 130 -21.05 -23.27 2.73
N ASP A 131 -20.74 -23.67 1.49
CA ASP A 131 -19.71 -24.69 1.25
C ASP A 131 -18.33 -24.13 1.70
N MET A 132 -17.87 -24.60 2.84
CA MET A 132 -16.69 -24.10 3.52
C MET A 132 -15.38 -24.46 2.79
N GLU A 133 -15.37 -25.52 1.97
CA GLU A 133 -14.20 -25.92 1.18
C GLU A 133 -13.98 -24.99 -0.03
N LEU A 134 -15.07 -24.40 -0.55
CA LEU A 134 -15.01 -23.42 -1.63
C LEU A 134 -14.64 -22.00 -1.15
N VAL A 135 -14.56 -21.74 0.16
CA VAL A 135 -14.25 -20.41 0.72
C VAL A 135 -12.75 -20.28 1.02
N PRO A 136 -11.98 -19.45 0.28
CA PRO A 136 -10.54 -19.33 0.50
C PRO A 136 -10.24 -18.75 1.88
N LYS A 137 -9.38 -19.42 2.66
CA LYS A 137 -8.98 -18.95 4.00
C LYS A 137 -8.50 -17.50 4.00
N LYS A 138 -7.71 -17.08 3.00
CA LYS A 138 -7.25 -15.69 2.83
C LYS A 138 -8.40 -14.69 2.63
N LEU A 139 -9.44 -15.05 1.89
CA LEU A 139 -10.58 -14.17 1.62
C LEU A 139 -11.27 -13.79 2.94
N ILE A 140 -11.60 -14.78 3.76
CA ILE A 140 -12.25 -14.57 5.06
C ILE A 140 -11.30 -13.99 6.10
N SER A 141 -10.09 -14.55 6.24
CA SER A 141 -9.21 -14.21 7.35
C SER A 141 -8.46 -12.90 7.18
N GLN A 142 -8.49 -12.30 5.97
CA GLN A 142 -7.63 -11.17 5.61
C GLN A 142 -8.34 -10.17 4.69
N ASP A 143 -8.74 -10.59 3.50
CA ASP A 143 -9.13 -9.63 2.44
C ASP A 143 -10.50 -8.97 2.72
N VAL A 144 -11.48 -9.74 3.24
CA VAL A 144 -12.78 -9.22 3.68
C VAL A 144 -12.67 -8.32 4.92
N PRO A 145 -12.03 -8.72 6.04
CA PRO A 145 -11.80 -7.84 7.19
C PRO A 145 -11.09 -6.53 6.84
N ARG A 146 -10.05 -6.61 6.00
CA ARG A 146 -9.31 -5.44 5.53
C ARG A 146 -10.22 -4.47 4.79
N THR A 147 -11.04 -4.96 3.87
CA THR A 147 -12.00 -4.14 3.11
C THR A 147 -13.03 -3.49 4.03
N LEU A 148 -13.62 -4.25 4.96
CA LEU A 148 -14.62 -3.76 5.91
C LEU A 148 -14.07 -2.67 6.86
N LEU A 149 -12.88 -2.88 7.40
CA LEU A 149 -12.24 -1.92 8.31
C LEU A 149 -11.76 -0.64 7.57
N ASP A 150 -11.30 -0.77 6.32
CA ASP A 150 -10.94 0.38 5.49
C ASP A 150 -12.17 1.22 5.09
N ILE A 151 -13.29 0.57 4.74
CA ILE A 151 -14.58 1.26 4.53
C ILE A 151 -15.04 1.95 5.82
N LEU A 152 -14.96 1.30 6.99
CA LEU A 152 -15.34 1.89 8.28
C LEU A 152 -14.51 3.14 8.60
N ALA A 153 -13.18 3.02 8.57
CA ALA A 153 -12.25 4.12 8.84
C ALA A 153 -12.45 5.28 7.88
N ARG A 154 -12.60 5.00 6.57
CA ARG A 154 -12.87 6.01 5.54
C ARG A 154 -14.21 6.69 5.74
N THR A 155 -15.26 5.95 6.09
CA THR A 155 -16.60 6.53 6.33
C THR A 155 -16.56 7.49 7.50
N MET A 156 -16.00 7.08 8.65
CA MET A 156 -15.87 7.96 9.81
C MET A 156 -14.96 9.18 9.56
N ARG A 157 -13.91 9.03 8.73
CA ARG A 157 -12.97 10.11 8.40
C ARG A 157 -13.55 11.16 7.46
N LEU A 158 -14.44 10.78 6.54
CA LEU A 158 -15.01 11.67 5.54
C LEU A 158 -16.26 12.45 6.02
N GLN A 159 -16.66 12.28 7.29
CA GLN A 159 -17.76 13.07 7.86
C GLN A 159 -17.35 14.55 7.95
N GLN A 160 -18.20 15.43 7.43
CA GLN A 160 -18.03 16.88 7.50
C GLN A 160 -18.46 17.44 8.87
N ALA A 161 -18.08 18.69 9.16
CA ALA A 161 -18.35 19.33 10.45
C ALA A 161 -19.86 19.51 10.74
N ASP A 162 -20.70 19.58 9.70
CA ASP A 162 -22.16 19.61 9.79
C ASP A 162 -22.80 18.22 10.03
N GLY A 163 -21.99 17.17 10.15
CA GLY A 163 -22.43 15.78 10.30
C GLY A 163 -22.72 15.06 8.98
N SER A 164 -22.72 15.76 7.85
CA SER A 164 -23.02 15.19 6.53
C SER A 164 -21.84 14.44 5.91
N TRP A 165 -22.11 13.81 4.77
CA TRP A 165 -21.10 13.44 3.79
C TRP A 165 -21.39 14.15 2.46
N GLU A 166 -20.37 14.81 1.91
CA GLU A 166 -20.44 15.64 0.70
C GLU A 166 -21.49 16.78 0.72
N SER A 167 -22.05 17.15 1.89
CA SER A 167 -23.19 18.06 2.02
C SER A 167 -24.43 17.62 1.21
N LYS A 168 -24.63 16.31 1.05
CA LYS A 168 -25.73 15.70 0.28
C LYS A 168 -26.52 14.72 1.14
N ARG A 169 -27.84 14.70 0.97
CA ARG A 169 -28.78 13.89 1.78
C ARG A 169 -28.65 12.42 1.44
N GLU A 170 -28.71 12.06 0.16
CA GLU A 170 -28.62 10.67 -0.29
C GLU A 170 -27.24 10.05 0.04
N VAL A 171 -26.16 10.84 -0.09
CA VAL A 171 -24.80 10.43 0.29
C VAL A 171 -24.64 10.26 1.81
N THR A 172 -25.23 11.16 2.61
CA THR A 172 -25.26 11.01 4.08
C THR A 172 -26.04 9.77 4.50
N ALA A 173 -27.15 9.46 3.82
CA ALA A 173 -27.89 8.22 4.03
C ALA A 173 -27.04 6.97 3.72
N TYR A 174 -26.28 6.96 2.60
CA TYR A 174 -25.34 5.88 2.30
C TYR A 174 -24.30 5.67 3.40
N ALA A 175 -23.73 6.75 3.95
CA ALA A 175 -22.76 6.67 5.03
C ALA A 175 -23.36 6.08 6.32
N ILE A 176 -24.58 6.49 6.70
CA ILE A 176 -25.30 5.93 7.87
C ILE A 176 -25.59 4.43 7.68
N LEU A 177 -26.09 4.06 6.50
CA LEU A 177 -26.36 2.67 6.11
C LEU A 177 -25.08 1.82 5.97
N THR A 178 -23.91 2.46 5.81
CA THR A 178 -22.59 1.83 5.87
C THR A 178 -22.14 1.61 7.32
N LEU A 179 -22.29 2.62 8.18
CA LEU A 179 -21.86 2.57 9.59
C LEU A 179 -22.64 1.53 10.40
N ALA A 180 -23.97 1.48 10.29
CA ALA A 180 -24.81 0.61 11.11
C ALA A 180 -24.40 -0.89 11.10
N PRO A 181 -24.25 -1.57 9.94
CA PRO A 181 -23.82 -2.97 9.91
C PRO A 181 -22.35 -3.15 10.31
N LEU A 182 -21.47 -2.19 10.03
CA LEU A 182 -20.04 -2.27 10.37
C LEU A 182 -19.80 -2.16 11.88
N LEU A 183 -20.51 -1.25 12.56
CA LEU A 183 -20.46 -1.08 14.01
C LEU A 183 -21.13 -2.23 14.77
N GLY A 184 -21.89 -3.09 14.08
CA GLY A 184 -22.38 -4.35 14.61
C GLY A 184 -21.30 -5.43 14.73
N LEU A 185 -20.15 -5.31 14.04
CA LEU A 185 -19.10 -6.35 14.02
C LEU A 185 -18.36 -6.45 15.37
N PRO A 186 -18.00 -7.66 15.83
CA PRO A 186 -17.50 -7.88 17.19
C PRO A 186 -16.10 -7.29 17.44
N TRP A 187 -15.34 -7.05 16.37
CA TRP A 187 -13.96 -6.56 16.44
C TRP A 187 -13.83 -5.04 16.62
N VAL A 188 -14.93 -4.29 16.65
CA VAL A 188 -14.95 -2.81 16.76
C VAL A 188 -15.76 -2.31 17.96
N ASP A 189 -15.95 -3.15 18.98
CA ASP A 189 -16.68 -2.78 20.20
C ASP A 189 -16.09 -1.54 20.89
N PHE A 190 -14.76 -1.39 20.91
CA PHE A 190 -14.08 -0.20 21.45
C PHE A 190 -14.41 1.10 20.70
N LEU A 191 -14.86 1.00 19.45
CA LEU A 191 -15.17 2.13 18.57
C LEU A 191 -16.66 2.50 18.62
N LYS A 192 -17.52 1.64 19.16
CA LYS A 192 -18.99 1.84 19.18
C LYS A 192 -19.41 3.22 19.68
N PRO A 193 -18.90 3.80 20.78
CA PRO A 193 -19.31 5.14 21.22
C PRO A 193 -19.14 6.20 20.13
N GLU A 194 -17.98 6.21 19.48
CA GLU A 194 -17.59 7.24 18.52
C GLU A 194 -18.20 7.01 17.13
N GLY A 195 -18.33 5.74 16.74
CA GLY A 195 -19.06 5.34 15.54
C GLY A 195 -20.56 5.64 15.63
N ILE A 196 -21.17 5.38 16.79
CA ILE A 196 -22.57 5.71 17.07
C ILE A 196 -22.75 7.24 17.07
N ALA A 197 -21.87 8.00 17.73
CA ALA A 197 -21.90 9.47 17.70
C ALA A 197 -21.74 10.02 16.27
N CYS A 198 -20.87 9.41 15.45
CA CYS A 198 -20.74 9.72 14.01
C CYS A 198 -22.04 9.46 13.25
N MET A 199 -22.67 8.30 13.45
CA MET A 199 -23.96 7.96 12.83
C MET A 199 -25.08 8.94 13.25
N TYR A 200 -25.16 9.33 14.53
CA TYR A 200 -26.18 10.26 15.02
C TYR A 200 -26.01 11.68 14.48
N ARG A 201 -24.78 12.18 14.28
CA ARG A 201 -24.56 13.47 13.59
C ARG A 201 -25.08 13.44 12.15
N GLY A 202 -24.89 12.33 11.44
CA GLY A 202 -25.49 12.14 10.11
C GLY A 202 -27.02 12.14 10.15
N LYS A 203 -27.62 11.47 11.14
CA LYS A 203 -29.08 11.46 11.31
C LYS A 203 -29.64 12.85 11.61
N ALA A 204 -28.97 13.65 12.43
CA ALA A 204 -29.36 15.04 12.70
C ALA A 204 -29.38 15.87 11.40
N TYR A 205 -28.31 15.80 10.61
CA TYR A 205 -28.25 16.46 9.29
C TYR A 205 -29.40 16.03 8.35
N LEU A 206 -29.77 14.74 8.34
CA LEU A 206 -30.89 14.26 7.54
C LEU A 206 -32.23 14.83 8.04
N GLU A 207 -32.45 14.91 9.35
CA GLU A 207 -33.69 15.44 9.93
C GLU A 207 -33.85 16.94 9.66
N ASP A 208 -32.78 17.74 9.82
CA ASP A 208 -32.77 19.16 9.47
C ASP A 208 -33.12 19.40 7.98
N ASN A 209 -32.78 18.44 7.12
CA ASN A 209 -33.06 18.46 5.69
C ASN A 209 -34.28 17.62 5.26
N ARG A 210 -35.12 17.15 6.21
CA ARG A 210 -36.26 16.25 5.96
C ARG A 210 -37.26 16.77 4.94
N HIS A 211 -37.49 18.07 4.94
CA HIS A 211 -38.36 18.77 3.98
C HIS A 211 -37.88 18.66 2.52
N LYS A 212 -36.64 18.21 2.28
CA LYS A 212 -36.05 18.03 0.95
C LYS A 212 -35.70 16.58 0.59
N TRP A 213 -36.13 15.56 1.33
CA TRP A 213 -35.79 14.16 1.00
C TRP A 213 -36.32 13.67 -0.36
N ARG A 214 -37.32 14.34 -0.94
CA ARG A 214 -37.87 14.07 -2.29
C ARG A 214 -37.34 15.05 -3.35
N GLN A 215 -36.12 15.53 -3.18
CA GLN A 215 -35.43 16.42 -4.12
C GLN A 215 -34.04 15.85 -4.38
N GLY A 216 -34.00 14.75 -5.11
CA GLY A 216 -32.82 13.90 -5.30
C GLY A 216 -31.66 14.65 -5.93
N GLU A 217 -30.46 14.41 -5.40
CA GLU A 217 -29.24 14.94 -5.98
C GLU A 217 -28.90 14.25 -7.32
N ILE A 218 -28.27 14.97 -8.24
CA ILE A 218 -27.76 14.42 -9.50
C ILE A 218 -26.55 13.53 -9.19
N LEU A 219 -26.80 12.25 -8.96
CA LEU A 219 -25.85 11.28 -8.43
C LEU A 219 -25.66 10.03 -9.29
N TRP A 220 -26.71 9.63 -10.01
CA TRP A 220 -26.74 8.41 -10.81
C TRP A 220 -26.21 8.69 -12.23
N ILE A 221 -25.57 7.72 -12.86
CA ILE A 221 -24.89 7.88 -14.16
C ILE A 221 -25.50 6.92 -15.20
N GLU A 222 -25.87 7.45 -16.36
CA GLU A 222 -26.14 6.69 -17.59
C GLU A 222 -25.32 7.31 -18.74
N LYS A 223 -25.92 7.84 -19.81
CA LYS A 223 -25.24 8.69 -20.81
C LYS A 223 -24.89 10.06 -20.24
N THR A 224 -25.73 10.54 -19.32
CA THR A 224 -25.54 11.74 -18.51
C THR A 224 -25.83 11.40 -17.05
N ALA A 225 -25.46 12.30 -16.14
CA ALA A 225 -25.88 12.15 -14.74
C ALA A 225 -27.37 12.51 -14.55
N TYR A 226 -28.05 11.85 -13.62
CA TYR A 226 -29.46 12.04 -13.29
C TYR A 226 -29.75 11.82 -11.79
N SER A 227 -30.97 12.10 -11.36
CA SER A 227 -31.46 11.90 -9.98
C SER A 227 -32.73 11.03 -9.97
N SER A 228 -33.05 10.42 -8.82
CA SER A 228 -34.35 9.79 -8.57
C SER A 228 -34.86 10.15 -7.17
N ASP A 229 -35.96 10.91 -7.12
CA ASP A 229 -36.57 11.37 -5.87
C ASP A 229 -37.08 10.19 -5.01
N ASN A 230 -37.50 9.10 -5.66
CA ASN A 230 -37.94 7.88 -5.00
C ASN A 230 -36.79 7.20 -4.24
N LEU A 231 -35.61 7.09 -4.87
CA LEU A 231 -34.42 6.52 -4.25
C LEU A 231 -33.91 7.42 -3.12
N SER A 232 -33.76 8.72 -3.38
CA SER A 232 -33.32 9.70 -2.38
C SER A 232 -34.17 9.64 -1.11
N HIS A 233 -35.50 9.60 -1.27
CA HIS A 233 -36.45 9.50 -0.17
C HIS A 233 -36.37 8.16 0.57
N ALA A 234 -36.25 7.04 -0.15
CA ALA A 234 -36.13 5.72 0.46
C ALA A 234 -34.82 5.55 1.26
N TYR A 235 -33.70 6.02 0.73
CA TYR A 235 -32.42 5.99 1.45
C TYR A 235 -32.43 6.86 2.70
N CYS A 236 -32.95 8.09 2.61
CA CYS A 236 -33.05 8.96 3.78
C CYS A 236 -33.97 8.35 4.87
N LEU A 237 -35.11 7.78 4.46
CA LEU A 237 -36.04 7.10 5.37
C LEU A 237 -35.41 5.86 6.04
N ALA A 238 -34.70 5.04 5.27
CA ALA A 238 -33.96 3.88 5.75
C ALA A 238 -32.84 4.27 6.74
N ALA A 239 -32.04 5.28 6.40
CA ALA A 239 -30.99 5.81 7.25
C ALA A 239 -31.53 6.40 8.56
N SER A 240 -32.71 7.04 8.54
CA SER A 240 -33.36 7.51 9.77
C SER A 240 -33.86 6.36 10.65
N LYS A 241 -34.39 5.26 10.09
CA LYS A 241 -34.86 4.09 10.88
C LYS A 241 -33.72 3.20 11.41
N ILE A 242 -32.67 2.94 10.61
CA ILE A 242 -31.67 1.90 10.92
C ILE A 242 -30.95 2.14 12.26
N VAL A 243 -30.66 1.08 13.00
CA VAL A 243 -29.90 1.11 14.27
C VAL A 243 -28.68 0.20 14.19
N VAL A 244 -27.66 0.46 15.01
CA VAL A 244 -26.53 -0.47 15.14
C VAL A 244 -27.04 -1.79 15.75
N PRO A 245 -26.81 -2.96 15.12
CA PRO A 245 -27.22 -4.25 15.68
C PRO A 245 -26.56 -4.49 17.05
N MET A 246 -27.36 -4.86 18.05
CA MET A 246 -26.85 -4.94 19.44
C MET A 246 -25.78 -6.01 19.64
N SER A 247 -25.76 -7.09 18.84
CA SER A 247 -24.65 -8.04 18.82
C SER A 247 -24.54 -8.82 17.50
N PHE A 248 -23.30 -9.18 17.14
CA PHE A 248 -23.02 -10.19 16.12
C PHE A 248 -22.83 -11.54 16.82
N THR A 249 -23.70 -12.51 16.54
CA THR A 249 -23.80 -13.73 17.36
C THR A 249 -22.83 -14.85 16.99
N SER A 250 -22.08 -14.76 15.88
CA SER A 250 -21.14 -15.83 15.49
C SER A 250 -19.78 -15.70 16.18
N GLN A 251 -19.50 -16.65 17.07
CA GLN A 251 -18.18 -16.84 17.66
C GLN A 251 -17.10 -17.13 16.59
N THR A 252 -17.47 -17.69 15.44
CA THR A 252 -16.56 -17.96 14.33
C THR A 252 -16.03 -16.66 13.70
N VAL A 253 -16.86 -15.61 13.62
CA VAL A 253 -16.44 -14.29 13.14
C VAL A 253 -15.68 -13.51 14.21
N ALA A 254 -16.08 -13.62 15.48
CA ALA A 254 -15.29 -13.05 16.59
C ALA A 254 -13.87 -13.66 16.64
N GLY A 255 -13.72 -14.96 16.38
CA GLY A 255 -12.44 -15.66 16.32
C GLY A 255 -11.48 -15.20 15.21
N LEU A 256 -11.90 -14.34 14.27
CA LEU A 256 -11.01 -13.75 13.27
C LEU A 256 -10.01 -12.75 13.89
N PHE A 257 -10.35 -12.15 15.03
CA PHE A 257 -9.51 -11.19 15.77
C PHE A 257 -9.51 -11.60 17.26
N PRO A 258 -8.55 -12.44 17.69
CA PRO A 258 -8.54 -12.98 19.05
C PRO A 258 -8.19 -11.90 20.09
N SER A 259 -8.73 -12.02 21.30
CA SER A 259 -8.58 -11.03 22.38
C SER A 259 -7.14 -10.77 22.86
N GLN A 260 -6.18 -11.61 22.48
CA GLN A 260 -4.75 -11.33 22.67
C GLN A 260 -4.30 -10.10 21.86
N LEU A 261 -4.94 -9.85 20.71
CA LEU A 261 -4.69 -8.68 19.87
C LEU A 261 -5.10 -7.38 20.56
N ASP A 262 -6.16 -7.38 21.38
CA ASP A 262 -6.62 -6.18 22.10
C ASP A 262 -5.53 -5.63 23.04
N LYS A 263 -4.85 -6.52 23.78
CA LYS A 263 -3.73 -6.15 24.65
C LYS A 263 -2.57 -5.55 23.85
N LYS A 264 -2.28 -6.10 22.68
CA LYS A 264 -1.23 -5.61 21.78
C LYS A 264 -1.59 -4.25 21.19
N ILE A 265 -2.81 -4.09 20.68
CA ILE A 265 -3.37 -2.83 20.18
C ILE A 265 -3.38 -1.76 21.28
N ALA A 266 -3.77 -2.11 22.52
CA ALA A 266 -3.76 -1.20 23.65
C ALA A 266 -2.33 -0.72 24.00
N LYS A 267 -1.33 -1.61 23.96
CA LYS A 267 0.09 -1.26 24.18
C LYS A 267 0.64 -0.38 23.06
N MET A 268 0.42 -0.77 21.79
CA MET A 268 0.93 -0.03 20.63
C MET A 268 0.26 1.35 20.51
N SER A 269 -1.05 1.47 20.73
CA SER A 269 -1.74 2.78 20.74
C SER A 269 -1.23 3.70 21.85
N GLY A 270 -0.93 3.15 23.03
CA GLY A 270 -0.29 3.90 24.12
C GLY A 270 1.12 4.39 23.78
N PHE A 271 1.93 3.58 23.09
CA PHE A 271 3.23 4.03 22.59
C PHE A 271 3.08 5.13 21.54
N PHE A 272 2.30 4.90 20.48
CA PHE A 272 2.19 5.85 19.37
C PHE A 272 1.49 7.16 19.75
N ALA A 273 0.62 7.19 20.77
CA ALA A 273 0.05 8.43 21.29
C ALA A 273 1.08 9.45 21.84
N HIS A 274 2.35 9.05 21.96
CA HIS A 274 3.48 9.90 22.36
C HIS A 274 4.56 10.05 21.27
N VAL A 275 4.33 9.54 20.05
CA VAL A 275 5.27 9.62 18.92
C VAL A 275 4.71 10.56 17.87
N LEU A 276 5.51 11.49 17.36
CA LEU A 276 5.10 12.36 16.25
C LEU A 276 4.88 11.52 14.97
N PRO A 277 3.85 11.82 14.16
CA PRO A 277 2.93 12.96 14.27
C PRO A 277 1.68 12.70 15.14
N PHE A 278 1.54 11.49 15.71
CA PHE A 278 0.33 11.04 16.42
C PHE A 278 0.20 11.55 17.87
N SER A 279 1.08 12.46 18.31
CA SER A 279 1.01 13.04 19.65
C SER A 279 -0.34 13.70 19.90
N GLY A 280 -1.08 13.25 20.91
CA GLY A 280 -2.43 13.73 21.21
C GLY A 280 -3.54 13.22 20.28
N ALA A 281 -3.26 12.29 19.35
CA ALA A 281 -4.29 11.69 18.51
C ALA A 281 -5.33 10.90 19.35
N PRO A 282 -6.64 10.98 19.04
CA PRO A 282 -7.67 10.22 19.74
C PRO A 282 -7.37 8.72 19.74
N ARG A 283 -7.38 8.10 20.93
CA ARG A 283 -6.97 6.70 21.13
C ARG A 283 -7.68 5.72 20.19
N TRP A 284 -8.98 5.93 19.96
CA TRP A 284 -9.79 5.10 19.06
C TRP A 284 -9.27 5.11 17.61
N LYS A 285 -8.72 6.23 17.11
CA LYS A 285 -8.15 6.31 15.76
C LYS A 285 -6.91 5.43 15.64
N LEU A 286 -6.03 5.51 16.64
CA LEU A 286 -4.82 4.68 16.69
C LEU A 286 -5.19 3.19 16.82
N GLN A 287 -6.18 2.85 17.64
CA GLN A 287 -6.66 1.47 17.79
C GLN A 287 -7.28 0.94 16.49
N LEU A 288 -8.07 1.73 15.76
CA LEU A 288 -8.63 1.34 14.46
C LEU A 288 -7.54 1.14 13.40
N SER A 289 -6.58 2.06 13.31
CA SER A 289 -5.42 1.96 12.41
C SER A 289 -4.58 0.72 12.72
N LEU A 290 -4.38 0.38 14.00
CA LEU A 290 -3.70 -0.85 14.44
C LEU A 290 -4.50 -2.12 14.13
N LEU A 291 -5.83 -2.07 14.23
CA LEU A 291 -6.71 -3.19 13.88
C LEU A 291 -6.64 -3.49 12.37
N GLN A 292 -6.66 -2.46 11.52
CA GLN A 292 -6.39 -2.58 10.08
C GLN A 292 -4.98 -3.14 9.82
N SER A 293 -3.98 -2.63 10.54
CA SER A 293 -2.57 -3.02 10.42
C SER A 293 -2.32 -4.50 10.70
N ALA A 294 -3.07 -5.12 11.63
CA ALA A 294 -2.94 -6.54 11.96
C ALA A 294 -3.12 -7.46 10.73
N GLN A 295 -4.02 -7.08 9.82
CA GLN A 295 -4.31 -7.83 8.59
C GLN A 295 -3.26 -7.68 7.49
N TYR A 296 -2.37 -6.70 7.62
CA TYR A 296 -1.17 -6.58 6.79
C TYR A 296 0.03 -7.25 7.45
N ALA A 297 0.19 -7.19 8.78
CA ALA A 297 1.24 -7.90 9.51
C ALA A 297 1.17 -9.43 9.26
N GLY A 298 -0.03 -10.01 9.34
CA GLY A 298 -0.25 -11.43 9.02
C GLY A 298 -0.02 -11.81 7.54
N ALA A 299 -0.01 -10.83 6.64
CA ALA A 299 0.32 -11.01 5.23
C ALA A 299 1.83 -10.87 4.99
N LEU A 300 2.49 -9.85 5.55
CA LEU A 300 3.95 -9.67 5.51
C LEU A 300 4.66 -10.91 6.06
N LYS A 301 4.21 -11.44 7.21
CA LYS A 301 4.79 -12.66 7.78
C LYS A 301 4.74 -13.86 6.82
N LYS A 302 3.80 -13.92 5.86
CA LYS A 302 3.78 -14.98 4.84
C LYS A 302 4.73 -14.70 3.68
N ALA A 303 4.85 -13.44 3.26
CA ALA A 303 5.72 -12.99 2.15
C ALA A 303 7.21 -12.85 2.55
N ARG A 304 7.54 -12.91 3.84
CA ARG A 304 8.89 -12.65 4.39
C ARG A 304 10.03 -13.49 3.81
N HIS A 305 9.73 -14.59 3.11
CA HIS A 305 10.73 -15.48 2.50
C HIS A 305 10.64 -15.56 0.97
N ASP A 306 9.89 -14.64 0.33
CA ASP A 306 9.69 -14.63 -1.13
C ASP A 306 11.00 -14.29 -1.87
N ILE A 307 11.81 -13.39 -1.30
CA ILE A 307 13.10 -12.93 -1.84
C ILE A 307 14.26 -13.51 -1.04
N PHE A 308 14.33 -13.18 0.26
CA PHE A 308 15.43 -13.52 1.15
C PHE A 308 15.20 -14.86 1.88
N PRO A 309 16.25 -15.63 2.15
CA PRO A 309 16.15 -16.81 3.02
C PRO A 309 15.88 -16.41 4.48
N PRO A 310 15.55 -17.38 5.35
CA PRO A 310 15.61 -17.17 6.80
C PRO A 310 17.05 -16.81 7.22
N MET A 311 17.22 -15.70 7.93
CA MET A 311 18.49 -15.22 8.48
C MET A 311 18.36 -15.07 10.00
N GLU A 312 19.40 -15.40 10.75
CA GLU A 312 19.39 -15.25 12.23
C GLU A 312 19.37 -13.78 12.66
N LYS A 313 20.21 -12.90 12.09
CA LYS A 313 20.19 -11.47 12.46
C LYS A 313 18.89 -10.75 12.08
N ALA A 314 18.29 -11.09 10.94
CA ALA A 314 17.01 -10.49 10.52
C ALA A 314 15.78 -11.08 11.24
N SER A 315 15.97 -12.00 12.20
CA SER A 315 14.89 -12.74 12.85
C SER A 315 14.16 -11.97 13.94
N ASP A 316 14.54 -10.72 14.25
CA ASP A 316 13.78 -9.88 15.17
C ASP A 316 12.49 -9.37 14.50
N GLU A 317 11.52 -10.27 14.31
CA GLU A 317 10.25 -10.05 13.61
C GLU A 317 9.43 -8.85 14.14
N LYS A 318 9.84 -8.23 15.25
CA LYS A 318 9.26 -6.99 15.81
C LYS A 318 9.01 -5.92 14.74
N TYR A 319 9.92 -5.69 13.78
CA TYR A 319 9.70 -4.65 12.74
C TYR A 319 8.49 -4.93 11.84
N GLN A 320 8.14 -6.20 11.61
CA GLN A 320 6.97 -6.61 10.81
C GLN A 320 5.64 -6.19 11.47
N GLU A 321 5.65 -5.89 12.77
CA GLU A 321 4.49 -5.39 13.50
C GLU A 321 4.34 -3.86 13.36
N TYR A 322 5.43 -3.14 13.13
CA TYR A 322 5.46 -1.68 12.98
C TYR A 322 5.18 -1.25 11.54
N ILE A 323 5.75 -1.93 10.53
CA ILE A 323 5.63 -1.55 9.10
C ILE A 323 4.18 -1.30 8.67
N PRO A 324 3.19 -2.17 8.98
CA PRO A 324 1.81 -1.88 8.63
C PRO A 324 1.26 -0.61 9.25
N PHE A 325 1.59 -0.35 10.53
CA PHE A 325 1.06 0.80 11.24
C PHE A 325 1.70 2.11 10.79
N THR A 326 2.97 2.14 10.42
CA THR A 326 3.57 3.38 9.90
C THR A 326 2.83 3.83 8.64
N TRP A 327 2.64 2.94 7.67
CA TRP A 327 1.88 3.22 6.45
C TRP A 327 0.39 3.52 6.69
N ILE A 328 -0.32 2.69 7.45
CA ILE A 328 -1.77 2.87 7.69
C ILE A 328 -2.03 4.10 8.56
N GLY A 329 -1.29 4.25 9.66
CA GLY A 329 -1.43 5.36 10.61
C GLY A 329 -1.12 6.71 9.97
N CYS A 330 -0.02 6.86 9.22
CA CYS A 330 0.27 8.12 8.52
C CYS A 330 -0.79 8.44 7.46
N ARG A 331 -1.25 7.44 6.71
CA ARG A 331 -2.33 7.57 5.71
C ARG A 331 -3.66 7.99 6.36
N ASP A 332 -3.94 7.53 7.57
CA ASP A 332 -5.15 7.87 8.31
C ASP A 332 -5.04 9.22 9.05
N PHE A 333 -3.84 9.65 9.44
CA PHE A 333 -3.54 10.97 10.01
C PHE A 333 -3.60 12.08 8.96
N LEU A 334 -2.93 11.90 7.82
CA LEU A 334 -2.95 12.85 6.69
C LEU A 334 -4.24 12.77 5.86
N SER A 335 -5.10 11.77 6.12
CA SER A 335 -6.31 11.47 5.35
C SER A 335 -6.09 11.04 3.88
N THR A 336 -4.84 10.74 3.49
CA THR A 336 -4.39 10.54 2.10
C THR A 336 -5.23 9.55 1.28
N ALA A 337 -5.66 9.98 0.10
CA ALA A 337 -6.34 9.20 -0.92
C ALA A 337 -5.36 8.37 -1.76
N ILE A 338 -5.04 7.16 -1.27
CA ILE A 338 -4.10 6.23 -1.91
C ILE A 338 -4.66 4.80 -1.96
N PRO A 339 -4.49 4.03 -3.07
CA PRO A 339 -4.92 2.64 -3.14
C PRO A 339 -4.25 1.75 -2.09
N ALA A 340 -5.02 0.83 -1.51
CA ALA A 340 -4.49 -0.16 -0.56
C ALA A 340 -3.45 -1.11 -1.19
N GLU A 341 -3.49 -1.32 -2.51
CA GLU A 341 -2.45 -2.00 -3.29
C GLU A 341 -1.11 -1.24 -3.23
N THR A 342 -1.11 0.09 -3.44
CA THR A 342 0.12 0.90 -3.33
C THR A 342 0.69 0.89 -1.90
N LEU A 343 -0.18 0.94 -0.87
CA LEU A 343 0.26 0.77 0.52
C LEU A 343 0.91 -0.61 0.75
N TRP A 344 0.33 -1.67 0.19
CA TRP A 344 0.86 -3.03 0.31
C TRP A 344 2.23 -3.18 -0.35
N GLU A 345 2.42 -2.68 -1.57
CA GLU A 345 3.73 -2.70 -2.23
C GLU A 345 4.79 -1.94 -1.42
N MET A 346 4.44 -0.81 -0.81
CA MET A 346 5.36 -0.07 0.05
C MET A 346 5.63 -0.75 1.40
N MET A 347 4.67 -1.51 1.95
CA MET A 347 4.93 -2.37 3.11
C MET A 347 5.88 -3.53 2.76
N LEU A 348 5.77 -4.10 1.56
CA LEU A 348 6.72 -5.12 1.06
C LEU A 348 8.12 -4.52 0.89
N VAL A 349 8.25 -3.37 0.21
CA VAL A 349 9.52 -2.63 0.12
C VAL A 349 10.10 -2.36 1.50
N SER A 350 9.29 -1.86 2.44
CA SER A 350 9.73 -1.59 3.82
C SER A 350 10.26 -2.84 4.53
N MET A 351 9.63 -4.00 4.32
CA MET A 351 10.08 -5.28 4.87
C MET A 351 11.38 -5.75 4.21
N PHE A 352 11.44 -5.71 2.87
CA PHE A 352 12.63 -6.11 2.13
C PHE A 352 13.83 -5.18 2.40
N ASN A 353 13.60 -3.92 2.78
CA ASN A 353 14.65 -2.99 3.23
C ASN A 353 15.36 -3.47 4.49
N PHE A 354 14.64 -3.94 5.52
CA PHE A 354 15.28 -4.54 6.71
C PHE A 354 15.98 -5.87 6.39
N GLN A 355 15.53 -6.60 5.37
CA GLN A 355 16.08 -7.89 5.01
C GLN A 355 17.32 -7.79 4.14
N ILE A 356 17.37 -6.87 3.16
CA ILE A 356 18.58 -6.63 2.36
C ILE A 356 19.72 -6.07 3.21
N ASP A 357 19.41 -5.18 4.16
CA ASP A 357 20.35 -4.59 5.12
C ASP A 357 21.10 -5.70 5.89
N ALA A 358 20.36 -6.53 6.61
CA ALA A 358 20.91 -7.69 7.32
C ALA A 358 21.61 -8.71 6.38
N TYR A 359 21.05 -8.97 5.18
CA TYR A 359 21.63 -9.93 4.23
C TYR A 359 22.97 -9.44 3.65
N MET A 360 23.11 -8.14 3.40
CA MET A 360 24.37 -7.54 2.95
C MET A 360 25.45 -7.67 4.03
N GLU A 361 25.10 -7.38 5.29
CA GLU A 361 26.00 -7.47 6.46
C GLU A 361 26.35 -8.90 6.90
N THR A 362 25.62 -9.93 6.45
CA THR A 362 25.90 -11.34 6.77
C THR A 362 26.31 -12.15 5.54
N ASP A 363 25.32 -12.73 4.83
CA ASP A 363 25.53 -13.70 3.76
C ASP A 363 26.42 -13.15 2.63
N VAL A 364 26.25 -11.87 2.29
CA VAL A 364 27.01 -11.24 1.21
C VAL A 364 28.44 -10.94 1.66
N TRP A 365 28.62 -10.34 2.84
CA TRP A 365 29.95 -10.04 3.37
C TRP A 365 30.78 -11.32 3.53
N ASP A 366 30.24 -12.34 4.21
CA ASP A 366 30.92 -13.61 4.46
C ASP A 366 31.40 -14.28 3.15
N GLN A 367 30.58 -14.23 2.09
CA GLN A 367 30.90 -14.86 0.80
C GLN A 367 31.77 -14.01 -0.14
N TYR A 368 31.78 -12.67 0.00
CA TYR A 368 32.38 -11.75 -0.99
C TYR A 368 33.38 -10.74 -0.45
N GLN A 369 33.66 -10.65 0.86
CA GLN A 369 34.66 -9.73 1.45
C GLN A 369 36.01 -9.72 0.71
N HIS A 370 36.51 -10.87 0.24
CA HIS A 370 37.77 -10.98 -0.52
C HIS A 370 37.60 -10.89 -2.06
N ARG A 371 36.38 -10.62 -2.55
CA ARG A 371 36.00 -10.58 -3.98
C ARG A 371 35.05 -9.42 -4.32
N LEU A 372 35.06 -8.34 -3.52
CA LEU A 372 34.19 -7.18 -3.72
C LEU A 372 34.22 -6.57 -5.13
N PRO A 373 35.36 -6.52 -5.87
CA PRO A 373 35.35 -6.05 -7.26
C PRO A 373 34.46 -6.89 -8.20
N GLU A 374 34.38 -8.21 -8.00
CA GLU A 374 33.51 -9.12 -8.75
C GLU A 374 32.02 -8.81 -8.46
N LEU A 375 31.69 -8.65 -7.17
CA LEU A 375 30.33 -8.33 -6.73
C LEU A 375 29.89 -6.94 -7.20
N LYS A 376 30.75 -5.92 -7.06
CA LYS A 376 30.50 -4.56 -7.58
C LYS A 376 30.29 -4.55 -9.10
N ALA A 377 30.99 -5.39 -9.86
CA ALA A 377 30.76 -5.55 -11.29
C ALA A 377 29.44 -6.26 -11.61
N PHE A 378 29.09 -7.31 -10.85
CA PHE A 378 27.81 -8.02 -10.99
C PHE A 378 26.60 -7.10 -10.71
N ILE A 379 26.62 -6.32 -9.62
CA ILE A 379 25.53 -5.38 -9.27
C ILE A 379 25.31 -4.35 -10.39
N ARG A 380 26.38 -3.79 -10.96
CA ARG A 380 26.28 -2.85 -12.09
C ARG A 380 25.66 -3.50 -13.34
N SER A 381 26.08 -4.72 -13.67
CA SER A 381 25.51 -5.51 -14.78
C SER A 381 24.01 -5.80 -14.56
N LEU A 382 23.65 -6.16 -13.32
CA LEU A 382 22.28 -6.51 -12.91
C LEU A 382 21.33 -5.30 -13.00
N CYS A 383 21.70 -4.14 -12.46
CA CYS A 383 20.84 -2.95 -12.48
C CYS A 383 20.77 -2.27 -13.86
N THR A 384 21.83 -2.35 -14.69
CA THR A 384 21.82 -1.77 -16.05
C THR A 384 21.19 -2.67 -17.11
N GLY A 385 20.82 -3.91 -16.77
CA GLY A 385 20.31 -4.91 -17.71
C GLY A 385 21.36 -5.44 -18.70
N THR A 386 22.63 -5.08 -18.55
CA THR A 386 23.73 -5.55 -19.40
C THR A 386 24.15 -6.95 -18.97
N SER A 387 23.37 -7.96 -19.36
CA SER A 387 23.75 -9.37 -19.18
C SER A 387 25.15 -9.61 -19.75
N GLN A 388 26.09 -10.04 -18.91
CA GLN A 388 27.35 -10.58 -19.40
C GLN A 388 27.03 -11.72 -20.37
N LYS A 389 27.33 -11.52 -21.66
CA LYS A 389 27.28 -12.61 -22.64
C LYS A 389 28.20 -13.71 -22.12
N ARG A 390 27.60 -14.80 -21.66
CA ARG A 390 28.30 -15.98 -21.15
C ARG A 390 29.30 -16.42 -22.21
N LYS A 391 30.58 -16.12 -21.99
CA LYS A 391 31.65 -16.38 -22.95
C LYS A 391 31.77 -17.90 -23.02
N ARG A 392 31.19 -18.52 -24.04
CA ARG A 392 31.47 -19.93 -24.35
C ARG A 392 32.95 -19.99 -24.69
N THR A 393 33.72 -20.52 -23.75
CA THR A 393 35.03 -21.10 -24.04
C THR A 393 34.78 -22.37 -24.84
N ASN A 394 34.74 -22.21 -26.15
CA ASN A 394 35.08 -23.31 -27.04
C ASN A 394 36.61 -23.31 -27.12
N ASP A 395 37.24 -24.10 -26.24
CA ASP A 395 38.50 -24.72 -26.63
C ASP A 395 38.11 -25.83 -27.61
N ASP A 396 38.54 -25.70 -28.85
CA ASP A 396 38.91 -26.78 -29.75
C ASP A 396 39.67 -26.15 -30.93
N ASP A 397 40.90 -26.61 -31.10
CA ASP A 397 41.90 -26.14 -32.06
C ASP A 397 41.95 -27.13 -33.22
N ASP A 398 41.74 -26.67 -34.48
CA ASP A 398 42.53 -27.13 -35.63
C ASP A 398 42.11 -26.46 -36.96
N GLY A 399 43.11 -26.17 -37.80
CA GLY A 399 42.95 -26.21 -39.27
C GLY A 399 42.54 -24.89 -40.00
N PRO A 400 43.37 -24.36 -40.92
CA PRO A 400 43.10 -23.09 -41.60
C PRO A 400 42.62 -23.27 -43.06
N GLU A 401 41.76 -22.37 -43.56
CA GLU A 401 41.84 -22.00 -44.99
C GLU A 401 41.22 -20.62 -45.38
N SER A 402 41.98 -19.91 -46.21
CA SER A 402 41.62 -18.80 -47.13
C SER A 402 40.41 -17.88 -46.87
N ALA A 403 40.72 -16.58 -46.69
CA ALA A 403 39.82 -15.48 -47.09
C ALA A 403 39.79 -15.33 -48.65
N PRO A 404 38.79 -14.63 -49.24
CA PRO A 404 39.06 -13.20 -49.46
C PRO A 404 37.85 -12.23 -49.37
N LYS A 405 38.11 -11.12 -48.65
CA LYS A 405 37.72 -9.71 -48.92
C LYS A 405 36.62 -9.39 -49.95
N LYS A 406 35.60 -8.63 -49.51
CA LYS A 406 35.08 -7.36 -50.11
C LYS A 406 34.17 -6.68 -49.07
N ARG A 407 34.57 -5.62 -48.37
CA ARG A 407 34.62 -4.19 -48.76
C ARG A 407 33.25 -3.57 -49.12
N ALA A 408 32.60 -3.03 -48.09
CA ALA A 408 31.79 -1.80 -47.99
C ALA A 408 31.12 -1.18 -49.23
N SER A 409 29.83 -0.81 -49.07
CA SER A 409 29.37 0.59 -49.17
C SER A 409 28.04 0.81 -48.43
N ARG A 410 27.77 2.09 -48.09
CA ARG A 410 26.44 2.66 -47.84
C ARG A 410 25.56 2.51 -49.13
N ASP A 411 24.24 2.67 -49.15
CA ASP A 411 23.44 3.84 -48.75
C ASP A 411 21.91 3.56 -48.65
N GLU A 412 21.22 4.51 -48.01
CA GLU A 412 19.83 4.99 -48.20
C GLU A 412 18.57 4.07 -48.25
N ALA A 413 17.73 4.28 -47.23
CA ALA A 413 16.28 4.50 -47.24
C ALA A 413 15.36 4.00 -48.40
N SER A 414 14.27 3.30 -48.02
CA SER A 414 12.90 3.72 -48.40
C SER A 414 11.82 2.99 -47.58
N ASN A 415 10.65 3.63 -47.44
CA ASN A 415 9.44 3.07 -46.83
C ASN A 415 8.74 2.07 -47.78
N GLY A 416 8.07 1.06 -47.22
CA GLY A 416 7.21 0.17 -47.99
C GLY A 416 6.29 -0.70 -47.11
N SER A 417 5.09 -0.22 -46.80
CA SER A 417 4.04 -1.01 -46.17
C SER A 417 3.08 -1.55 -47.23
N SER A 418 2.80 -2.86 -47.25
CA SER A 418 1.52 -3.42 -47.71
C SER A 418 1.39 -4.92 -47.43
N ASN A 419 0.16 -5.35 -47.11
CA ASN A 419 -0.23 -6.76 -46.90
C ASN A 419 -0.52 -7.48 -48.22
N GLY A 420 -0.47 -8.82 -48.24
CA GLY A 420 -1.17 -9.58 -49.29
C GLY A 420 -1.01 -11.10 -49.36
N MET A 421 -1.71 -11.86 -48.49
CA MET A 421 -2.33 -13.20 -48.77
C MET A 421 -1.40 -14.38 -49.24
N PRO A 422 -1.89 -15.65 -49.43
CA PRO A 422 -3.06 -16.36 -48.87
C PRO A 422 -2.75 -17.78 -48.27
N ASN A 423 -3.82 -18.42 -47.78
CA ASN A 423 -4.05 -19.81 -47.32
C ASN A 423 -3.20 -20.99 -47.88
N GLY A 424 -3.04 -22.05 -47.06
CA GLY A 424 -2.64 -23.41 -47.47
C GLY A 424 -2.76 -24.48 -46.36
N HIS A 425 -3.75 -25.37 -46.45
CA HIS A 425 -4.25 -26.34 -45.45
C HIS A 425 -3.32 -27.47 -44.92
N ALA A 426 -3.67 -27.95 -43.69
CA ALA A 426 -3.76 -29.36 -43.23
C ALA A 426 -2.46 -30.19 -43.03
N ASN A 427 -2.34 -31.20 -42.15
CA ASN A 427 -3.12 -31.83 -41.05
C ASN A 427 -2.06 -32.41 -40.06
N GLY A 428 -2.29 -32.77 -38.79
CA GLY A 428 -3.46 -32.80 -37.91
C GLY A 428 -3.08 -33.44 -36.55
N HIS A 429 -4.05 -33.55 -35.61
CA HIS A 429 -4.19 -34.49 -34.47
C HIS A 429 -2.96 -35.09 -33.71
N ALA A 430 -2.92 -35.20 -32.37
CA ALA A 430 -3.96 -35.03 -31.34
C ALA A 430 -3.41 -34.80 -29.89
N ASN A 431 -4.33 -34.41 -29.00
CA ASN A 431 -4.41 -34.50 -27.52
C ASN A 431 -3.32 -35.26 -26.72
N GLY A 432 -3.02 -34.91 -25.45
CA GLY A 432 -3.57 -33.82 -24.61
C GLY A 432 -3.49 -34.07 -23.09
N LYS A 433 -3.75 -33.02 -22.29
CA LYS A 433 -4.14 -32.96 -20.85
C LYS A 433 -3.67 -34.04 -19.84
N ALA A 434 -2.87 -33.60 -18.85
CA ALA A 434 -3.04 -33.88 -17.40
C ALA A 434 -2.39 -32.72 -16.61
N LYS A 435 -2.92 -32.09 -15.54
CA LYS A 435 -3.58 -32.49 -14.28
C LYS A 435 -2.66 -33.07 -13.19
N ASN A 436 -2.52 -32.26 -12.12
CA ASN A 436 -2.39 -32.56 -10.69
C ASN A 436 -1.25 -33.46 -10.16
N ALA A 437 -0.41 -32.83 -9.33
CA ALA A 437 -0.04 -33.18 -7.94
C ALA A 437 0.04 -34.66 -7.49
N LEU A 438 1.11 -34.99 -6.74
CA LEU A 438 1.00 -35.51 -5.36
C LEU A 438 2.34 -35.56 -4.61
N ASN A 439 2.24 -35.67 -3.28
CA ASN A 439 3.35 -35.92 -2.35
C ASN A 439 3.91 -37.34 -2.49
N GLY A 440 5.16 -37.55 -2.04
CA GLY A 440 5.68 -38.89 -1.76
C GLY A 440 7.11 -38.84 -1.22
N SER A 441 7.30 -39.19 0.05
CA SER A 441 8.61 -39.39 0.67
C SER A 441 9.10 -40.83 0.46
N LEU A 442 10.42 -41.06 0.42
CA LEU A 442 11.12 -42.03 1.29
C LEU A 442 12.63 -42.15 0.99
N ALA A 443 13.37 -42.28 2.09
CA ALA A 443 14.60 -43.06 2.31
C ALA A 443 15.88 -42.85 1.48
N GLU A 444 16.97 -42.77 2.27
CA GLU A 444 18.38 -42.74 1.92
C GLU A 444 18.86 -43.93 1.08
N GLN A 445 19.88 -43.69 0.24
CA GLN A 445 20.98 -44.62 0.06
C GLN A 445 22.30 -43.85 -0.14
N SER A 446 23.33 -44.28 0.58
CA SER A 446 24.63 -43.63 0.69
C SER A 446 25.65 -44.20 -0.30
N LEU A 447 26.41 -43.32 -0.96
CA LEU A 447 27.68 -43.64 -1.60
C LEU A 447 28.67 -42.49 -1.36
N GLU A 448 29.78 -42.79 -0.68
CA GLU A 448 30.87 -41.84 -0.44
C GLU A 448 31.78 -41.70 -1.67
N GLY A 449 32.30 -40.50 -1.92
CA GLY A 449 33.29 -40.28 -2.98
C GLY A 449 33.73 -38.84 -3.21
N GLY A 450 34.86 -38.44 -2.60
CA GLY A 450 35.81 -37.52 -3.24
C GLY A 450 35.44 -36.03 -3.41
N ALA A 451 35.54 -35.26 -2.32
CA ALA A 451 36.11 -33.90 -2.28
C ALA A 451 35.74 -32.83 -3.35
N VAL A 452 34.74 -32.00 -3.03
CA VAL A 452 34.95 -30.54 -2.86
C VAL A 452 34.17 -30.10 -1.62
N ARG A 453 34.77 -29.30 -0.73
CA ARG A 453 34.04 -28.72 0.42
C ARG A 453 33.18 -27.54 -0.04
N THR A 454 31.95 -27.80 -0.47
CA THR A 454 30.88 -26.79 -0.46
C THR A 454 30.44 -26.53 0.98
N PRO A 455 30.33 -25.26 1.44
CA PRO A 455 29.74 -24.96 2.73
C PRO A 455 28.27 -25.39 2.77
N PRO A 456 27.78 -25.98 3.87
CA PRO A 456 26.35 -26.28 4.00
C PRO A 456 25.54 -24.98 4.13
N ASN A 457 24.38 -24.93 3.45
CA ASN A 457 23.33 -23.91 3.55
C ASN A 457 23.61 -22.48 3.04
N GLY A 458 24.71 -22.22 2.32
CA GLY A 458 24.91 -20.91 1.67
C GLY A 458 23.87 -20.63 0.58
N SER A 459 23.05 -19.60 0.75
CA SER A 459 22.17 -19.11 -0.32
C SER A 459 22.99 -18.48 -1.45
N ASP A 460 22.60 -18.69 -2.72
CA ASP A 460 23.27 -18.03 -3.85
C ASP A 460 22.95 -16.53 -3.83
N VAL A 461 23.91 -15.75 -3.30
CA VAL A 461 23.88 -14.28 -3.22
C VAL A 461 23.52 -13.64 -4.56
N LYS A 462 24.03 -14.16 -5.69
CA LYS A 462 23.72 -13.58 -7.00
C LYS A 462 22.26 -13.83 -7.36
N ALA A 463 21.71 -15.00 -7.03
CA ALA A 463 20.29 -15.29 -7.23
C ALA A 463 19.38 -14.45 -6.29
N VAL A 464 19.74 -14.28 -5.01
CA VAL A 464 18.94 -13.47 -4.06
C VAL A 464 18.94 -12.00 -4.46
N LEU A 465 20.11 -11.42 -4.77
CA LEU A 465 20.19 -10.05 -5.29
C LEU A 465 19.44 -9.89 -6.63
N THR A 466 19.48 -10.90 -7.51
CA THR A 466 18.69 -10.91 -8.75
C THR A 466 17.18 -10.85 -8.46
N LYS A 467 16.67 -11.62 -7.49
CA LYS A 467 15.25 -11.55 -7.08
C LYS A 467 14.89 -10.16 -6.53
N PHE A 468 15.73 -9.57 -5.70
CA PHE A 468 15.50 -8.24 -5.12
C PHE A 468 15.46 -7.14 -6.19
N VAL A 469 16.46 -7.12 -7.10
CA VAL A 469 16.47 -6.16 -8.21
C VAL A 469 15.33 -6.40 -9.19
N HIS A 470 14.96 -7.66 -9.46
CA HIS A 470 13.80 -7.99 -10.29
C HIS A 470 12.49 -7.50 -9.66
N PHE A 471 12.28 -7.70 -8.35
CA PHE A 471 11.09 -7.20 -7.64
C PHE A 471 10.90 -5.69 -7.84
N ALA A 472 11.94 -4.89 -7.67
CA ALA A 472 11.86 -3.45 -7.87
C ALA A 472 11.73 -3.05 -9.36
N LEU A 473 12.67 -3.47 -10.22
CA LEU A 473 12.77 -2.93 -11.59
C LEU A 473 11.75 -3.51 -12.57
N HIS A 474 11.21 -4.72 -12.30
CA HIS A 474 10.23 -5.37 -13.17
C HIS A 474 8.79 -5.28 -12.61
N HIS A 475 8.58 -4.50 -11.54
CA HIS A 475 7.24 -4.26 -11.00
C HIS A 475 6.31 -3.67 -12.09
N PRO A 476 5.05 -4.14 -12.24
CA PRO A 476 4.19 -3.73 -13.37
C PRO A 476 3.93 -2.22 -13.49
N LYS A 477 3.94 -1.47 -12.38
CA LYS A 477 3.84 0.01 -12.44
C LYS A 477 5.15 0.68 -12.84
N VAL A 478 6.30 0.14 -12.44
CA VAL A 478 7.63 0.62 -12.88
C VAL A 478 7.78 0.39 -14.38
N MET A 479 7.42 -0.78 -14.89
CA MET A 479 7.50 -1.09 -16.33
C MET A 479 6.58 -0.23 -17.20
N LYS A 480 5.51 0.33 -16.64
CA LYS A 480 4.60 1.31 -17.29
C LYS A 480 5.01 2.77 -17.09
N SER A 481 6.00 3.04 -16.23
CA SER A 481 6.48 4.39 -15.95
C SER A 481 7.38 4.91 -17.08
N PRO A 482 7.53 6.24 -17.25
CA PRO A 482 8.38 6.81 -18.29
C PRO A 482 9.84 6.28 -18.25
N PRO A 483 10.54 6.17 -19.40
CA PRO A 483 11.90 5.66 -19.45
C PRO A 483 12.87 6.36 -18.49
N ALA A 484 12.74 7.68 -18.33
CA ALA A 484 13.55 8.46 -17.39
C ALA A 484 13.37 8.02 -15.93
N MET A 485 12.13 7.78 -15.49
CA MET A 485 11.82 7.27 -14.15
C MET A 485 12.39 5.86 -13.92
N ARG A 486 12.31 5.00 -14.93
CA ARG A 486 12.87 3.64 -14.89
C ARG A 486 14.40 3.66 -14.78
N SER A 487 15.06 4.53 -15.55
CA SER A 487 16.50 4.73 -15.47
C SER A 487 16.94 5.32 -14.13
N TRP A 488 16.21 6.30 -13.59
CA TRP A 488 16.50 6.87 -12.27
C TRP A 488 16.37 5.83 -11.16
N LEU A 489 15.30 5.02 -11.15
CA LEU A 489 15.15 3.94 -10.17
C LEU A 489 16.27 2.90 -10.26
N ALA A 490 16.67 2.51 -11.49
CA ALA A 490 17.77 1.58 -11.70
C ALA A 490 19.11 2.13 -11.23
N GLN A 491 19.34 3.44 -11.38
CA GLN A 491 20.52 4.14 -10.85
C GLN A 491 20.52 4.17 -9.32
N GLU A 492 19.43 4.62 -8.68
CA GLU A 492 19.36 4.68 -7.21
C GLU A 492 19.47 3.30 -6.56
N LEU A 493 18.87 2.26 -7.16
CA LEU A 493 18.98 0.89 -6.66
C LEU A 493 20.39 0.31 -6.84
N GLN A 494 21.10 0.66 -7.91
CA GLN A 494 22.51 0.33 -8.08
C GLN A 494 23.38 1.05 -7.04
N THR A 495 23.14 2.34 -6.83
CA THR A 495 23.85 3.15 -5.84
C THR A 495 23.66 2.60 -4.44
N PHE A 496 22.43 2.25 -4.05
CA PHE A 496 22.09 1.61 -2.78
C PHE A 496 22.87 0.31 -2.52
N LEU A 497 22.85 -0.64 -3.46
CA LEU A 497 23.57 -1.91 -3.32
C LEU A 497 25.10 -1.74 -3.30
N LEU A 498 25.64 -0.74 -4.01
CA LEU A 498 27.06 -0.41 -3.96
C LEU A 498 27.45 0.34 -2.67
N ALA A 499 26.54 1.13 -2.10
CA ALA A 499 26.73 1.86 -0.85
C ALA A 499 26.82 0.91 0.35
N HIS A 500 26.00 -0.15 0.41
CA HIS A 500 26.19 -1.26 1.38
C HIS A 500 27.62 -1.80 1.38
N ILE A 501 28.17 -2.14 0.20
CA ILE A 501 29.56 -2.64 0.12
C ILE A 501 30.55 -1.56 0.56
N THR A 502 30.30 -0.31 0.18
CA THR A 502 31.19 0.83 0.47
C THR A 502 31.20 1.16 1.97
N HIS A 503 30.09 0.95 2.68
CA HIS A 503 29.96 1.09 4.14
C HIS A 503 30.64 -0.07 4.89
N MET A 504 30.49 -1.32 4.42
CA MET A 504 31.19 -2.45 5.03
C MET A 504 32.73 -2.33 4.89
N GLU A 505 33.21 -1.79 3.76
CA GLU A 505 34.62 -1.40 3.60
C GLU A 505 35.05 -0.33 4.64
N ASP A 506 34.21 0.66 4.96
CA ASP A 506 34.49 1.63 6.03
C ASP A 506 34.53 0.97 7.42
N CYS A 507 33.60 0.05 7.71
CA CYS A 507 33.54 -0.68 8.98
C CYS A 507 34.75 -1.60 9.19
N GLU A 508 35.30 -2.20 8.13
CA GLU A 508 36.53 -2.99 8.19
C GLU A 508 37.79 -2.12 8.39
N GLU A 509 37.86 -0.94 7.75
CA GLU A 509 38.98 0.00 7.88
C GLU A 509 39.01 0.73 9.24
N MET A 510 37.84 1.00 9.84
CA MET A 510 37.72 1.79 11.08
C MET A 510 38.58 1.24 12.24
N PRO A 511 38.52 -0.04 12.65
CA PRO A 511 39.34 -0.56 13.75
C PRO A 511 40.85 -0.36 13.59
N ALA A 512 41.37 -0.43 12.35
CA ALA A 512 42.80 -0.23 12.06
C ALA A 512 43.21 1.25 12.06
N SER A 513 42.25 2.17 11.97
CA SER A 513 42.44 3.61 11.81
C SER A 513 41.75 4.44 12.91
N SER A 514 41.36 3.81 14.02
CA SER A 514 40.67 4.44 15.14
C SER A 514 41.55 4.66 16.36
N LYS A 515 41.20 5.68 17.15
CA LYS A 515 41.71 5.91 18.51
C LYS A 515 40.54 5.81 19.48
N THR A 516 40.74 5.12 20.60
CA THR A 516 39.79 5.16 21.72
C THR A 516 40.15 6.32 22.65
N ALA A 517 39.23 7.23 22.89
CA ALA A 517 39.36 8.34 23.82
C ALA A 517 38.16 8.33 24.78
N ASN A 518 38.41 8.37 26.09
CA ASN A 518 37.39 8.31 27.15
C ASN A 518 36.34 7.19 26.97
N GLY A 519 36.74 6.04 26.42
CA GLY A 519 35.86 4.89 26.15
C GLY A 519 35.01 4.99 24.87
N MET A 520 35.17 6.05 24.07
CA MET A 520 34.52 6.19 22.75
C MET A 520 35.53 6.01 21.61
N VAL A 521 35.07 5.39 20.51
CA VAL A 521 35.86 5.18 19.29
C VAL A 521 35.76 6.41 18.40
N ILE A 522 36.91 6.94 17.97
CA ILE A 522 37.02 8.02 16.98
C ILE A 522 37.79 7.49 15.78
N TRP A 523 37.20 7.60 14.58
CA TRP A 523 37.85 7.23 13.33
C TRP A 523 38.80 8.36 12.91
N GLN A 524 40.12 8.10 12.94
CA GLN A 524 41.13 9.16 12.78
C GLN A 524 41.43 9.50 11.31
N LYS A 525 41.09 8.60 10.39
CA LYS A 525 41.38 8.74 8.95
C LYS A 525 40.16 8.37 8.09
N PRO A 526 39.03 9.08 8.25
CA PRO A 526 37.88 8.84 7.39
C PRO A 526 38.22 9.16 5.93
N ARG A 527 37.69 8.38 4.97
CA ARG A 527 37.94 8.56 3.53
C ARG A 527 37.43 9.90 2.98
N THR A 528 36.51 10.55 3.72
CA THR A 528 35.91 11.85 3.39
C THR A 528 35.37 12.51 4.67
N THR A 529 34.92 13.76 4.61
CA THR A 529 34.31 14.45 5.77
C THR A 529 32.96 13.84 6.16
N PHE A 530 32.53 14.05 7.40
CA PHE A 530 31.20 13.64 7.87
C PHE A 530 30.09 14.12 6.94
N PHE A 531 30.12 15.40 6.52
CA PHE A 531 29.14 15.99 5.60
C PHE A 531 29.03 15.22 4.27
N ASN A 532 30.17 14.89 3.66
CA ASN A 532 30.19 14.15 2.41
C ASN A 532 29.72 12.70 2.61
N TRP A 533 30.18 12.03 3.66
CA TRP A 533 29.81 10.63 3.95
C TRP A 533 28.32 10.49 4.23
N VAL A 534 27.76 11.37 5.07
CA VAL A 534 26.35 11.30 5.49
C VAL A 534 25.38 11.61 4.34
N ARG A 535 25.77 12.44 3.37
CA ARG A 535 24.96 12.76 2.16
C ARG A 535 25.22 11.88 0.94
N THR A 536 26.27 11.04 0.97
CA THR A 536 26.58 10.06 -0.08
C THR A 536 26.49 8.65 0.51
N THR A 537 27.61 7.94 0.69
CA THR A 537 27.71 6.54 1.18
C THR A 537 26.65 6.18 2.22
N SER A 538 26.43 7.01 3.25
CA SER A 538 25.51 6.70 4.33
C SER A 538 24.03 6.99 4.01
N ALA A 539 23.72 8.09 3.30
CA ALA A 539 22.37 8.35 2.78
C ALA A 539 21.97 7.34 1.68
N ASP A 540 22.92 7.01 0.80
CA ASP A 540 22.80 6.01 -0.25
C ASP A 540 22.64 4.59 0.31
N HIS A 541 23.28 4.29 1.45
CA HIS A 541 23.07 3.04 2.22
C HIS A 541 21.66 2.99 2.83
N THR A 542 21.01 4.12 3.10
CA THR A 542 19.60 4.07 3.43
C THR A 542 18.82 3.64 2.20
N SER A 543 17.80 2.81 2.39
CA SER A 543 16.88 2.41 1.32
C SER A 543 15.99 3.56 0.82
N CYS A 544 16.08 4.76 1.41
CA CYS A 544 15.22 5.89 1.12
C CYS A 544 15.27 6.32 -0.36
N PRO A 545 16.44 6.53 -1.01
CA PRO A 545 16.48 7.05 -2.37
C PRO A 545 15.77 6.15 -3.39
N TYR A 546 16.12 4.86 -3.43
CA TYR A 546 15.48 3.95 -4.36
C TYR A 546 13.99 3.72 -4.01
N SER A 547 13.63 3.67 -2.72
CA SER A 547 12.24 3.52 -2.27
C SER A 547 11.38 4.73 -2.64
N PHE A 548 11.94 5.93 -2.63
CA PHE A 548 11.28 7.18 -3.04
C PHE A 548 10.95 7.14 -4.54
N VAL A 549 11.93 6.79 -5.39
CA VAL A 549 11.69 6.66 -6.84
C VAL A 549 10.72 5.52 -7.17
N PHE A 550 10.79 4.40 -6.43
CA PHE A 550 9.83 3.31 -6.57
C PHE A 550 8.42 3.78 -6.21
N PHE A 551 8.26 4.51 -5.10
CA PHE A 551 6.98 5.08 -4.71
C PHE A 551 6.41 6.06 -5.75
N LEU A 552 7.24 6.93 -6.33
CA LEU A 552 6.84 7.77 -7.47
C LEU A 552 6.28 6.91 -8.63
N CYS A 553 6.99 5.85 -9.03
CA CYS A 553 6.49 4.89 -10.01
C CYS A 553 5.18 4.18 -9.62
N LEU A 554 4.87 4.02 -8.32
CA LEU A 554 3.61 3.42 -7.85
C LEU A 554 2.41 4.38 -7.89
N ILE A 555 2.64 5.68 -7.70
CA ILE A 555 1.60 6.71 -7.66
C ILE A 555 1.36 7.37 -9.03
N GLY A 556 2.27 7.18 -9.99
CA GLY A 556 2.10 7.64 -11.36
C GLY A 556 0.91 7.00 -12.08
N GLU A 557 0.18 7.81 -12.85
CA GLU A 557 -0.84 7.33 -13.78
C GLU A 557 -0.19 6.90 -15.11
N SER A 558 -0.65 5.79 -15.68
CA SER A 558 -0.08 5.22 -16.91
C SER A 558 -0.14 6.23 -18.06
N GLY A 559 1.02 6.64 -18.57
CA GLY A 559 1.12 7.60 -19.68
C GLY A 559 0.98 9.08 -19.29
N LYS A 560 0.94 9.41 -17.99
CA LYS A 560 1.09 10.79 -17.50
C LYS A 560 2.45 10.99 -16.85
N GLU A 561 3.06 12.14 -17.08
CA GLU A 561 4.29 12.53 -16.43
C GLU A 561 4.00 13.10 -15.03
N ILE A 562 4.62 12.54 -14.01
CA ILE A 562 4.60 13.07 -12.63
C ILE A 562 5.48 14.34 -12.54
N ILE A 563 6.52 14.37 -13.37
CA ILE A 563 7.57 15.39 -13.42
C ILE A 563 7.46 16.05 -14.79
N GLY A 564 6.90 17.25 -14.85
CA GLY A 564 6.70 18.01 -16.09
C GLY A 564 7.85 18.95 -16.47
N ASN A 565 8.82 19.20 -15.58
CA ASN A 565 9.98 20.02 -15.88
C ASN A 565 11.23 19.69 -15.04
N ILE A 566 12.36 20.32 -15.38
CA ILE A 566 13.66 20.10 -14.73
C ILE A 566 13.71 20.67 -13.30
N GLN A 567 12.94 21.71 -12.98
CA GLN A 567 12.87 22.29 -11.64
C GLN A 567 12.23 21.31 -10.66
N GLN A 568 11.05 20.77 -11.00
CA GLN A 568 10.39 19.69 -10.25
C GLN A 568 11.28 18.45 -10.13
N ARG A 569 11.97 18.07 -11.21
CA ARG A 569 12.93 16.95 -11.21
C ARG A 569 14.01 17.17 -10.14
N TYR A 570 14.63 18.34 -10.13
CA TYR A 570 15.71 18.71 -9.22
C TYR A 570 15.23 18.80 -7.77
N ALA A 571 14.12 19.49 -7.52
CA ALA A 571 13.53 19.60 -6.18
C ALA A 571 13.09 18.24 -5.61
N LEU A 572 12.62 17.31 -6.45
CA LEU A 572 12.35 15.93 -6.02
C LEU A 572 13.63 15.16 -5.63
N GLU A 573 14.75 15.37 -6.32
CA GLU A 573 16.05 14.81 -5.90
C GLU A 573 16.51 15.43 -4.59
N ASP A 574 16.42 16.75 -4.45
CA ASP A 574 16.91 17.49 -3.28
C ASP A 574 16.12 17.09 -2.02
N ALA A 575 14.78 17.06 -2.10
CA ALA A 575 13.91 16.55 -1.02
C ALA A 575 14.25 15.09 -0.66
N CYS A 576 14.46 14.23 -1.66
CA CYS A 576 14.84 12.84 -1.46
C CYS A 576 16.20 12.71 -0.75
N ARG A 577 17.18 13.55 -1.10
CA ARG A 577 18.54 13.55 -0.52
C ARG A 577 18.54 14.08 0.92
N HIS A 578 17.79 15.14 1.21
CA HIS A 578 17.57 15.62 2.58
C HIS A 578 16.89 14.55 3.44
N LEU A 579 15.83 13.91 2.94
CA LEU A 579 15.11 12.85 3.66
C LEU A 579 16.00 11.62 3.94
N ALA A 580 16.80 11.17 2.97
CA ALA A 580 17.74 10.05 3.14
C ALA A 580 18.85 10.38 4.17
N THR A 581 19.35 11.62 4.16
CA THR A 581 20.35 12.09 5.14
C THR A 581 19.78 12.09 6.56
N MET A 582 18.54 12.59 6.74
CA MET A 582 17.82 12.51 8.01
C MET A 582 17.63 11.06 8.48
N CYS A 583 17.29 10.13 7.56
CA CYS A 583 17.10 8.72 7.90
C CYS A 583 18.35 8.12 8.57
N ARG A 584 19.55 8.34 8.02
CA ARG A 584 20.79 7.85 8.64
C ARG A 584 21.03 8.52 9.99
N GLN A 585 20.92 9.84 10.08
CA GLN A 585 21.19 10.57 11.33
C GLN A 585 20.26 10.12 12.48
N TYR A 586 18.99 9.87 12.20
CA TYR A 586 18.06 9.32 13.20
C TYR A 586 18.31 7.86 13.56
N ASN A 587 18.73 7.05 12.58
CA ASN A 587 19.14 5.67 12.81
C ASN A 587 20.37 5.64 13.72
N ASP A 588 21.44 6.35 13.34
CA ASP A 588 22.70 6.48 14.10
C ASP A 588 22.46 6.97 15.53
N PHE A 589 21.62 7.99 15.72
CA PHE A 589 21.25 8.48 17.06
C PHE A 589 20.65 7.36 17.93
N GLY A 590 19.77 6.55 17.35
CA GLY A 590 19.11 5.44 18.03
C GLY A 590 19.98 4.20 18.24
N SER A 591 21.14 4.12 17.57
CA SER A 591 21.98 2.93 17.54
C SER A 591 23.37 3.07 18.15
N VAL A 592 23.82 4.27 18.54
CA VAL A 592 25.17 4.56 19.07
C VAL A 592 25.78 3.44 19.94
N LEU A 593 25.05 2.94 20.95
CA LEU A 593 25.54 1.91 21.86
C LEU A 593 25.68 0.54 21.18
N ARG A 594 24.67 0.14 20.39
CA ARG A 594 24.68 -1.12 19.62
C ARG A 594 25.83 -1.11 18.61
N ASP A 595 25.97 -0.03 17.85
CA ASP A 595 27.00 0.07 16.81
C ASP A 595 28.40 0.04 17.42
N GLN A 596 28.59 0.61 18.62
CA GLN A 596 29.84 0.51 19.38
C GLN A 596 30.15 -0.94 19.81
N GLU A 597 29.13 -1.72 20.21
CA GLU A 597 29.29 -3.15 20.56
C GLU A 597 29.55 -4.02 19.32
N GLU A 598 28.84 -3.77 18.23
CA GLU A 598 28.93 -4.49 16.96
C GLU A 598 30.15 -4.07 16.11
N LYS A 599 30.82 -2.96 16.47
CA LYS A 599 31.90 -2.28 15.73
C LYS A 599 31.46 -1.73 14.36
N ASN A 600 30.17 -1.41 14.23
CA ASN A 600 29.62 -0.74 13.06
C ASN A 600 29.97 0.76 13.08
N LEU A 601 30.25 1.35 11.92
CA LEU A 601 30.54 2.77 11.80
C LEU A 601 29.25 3.59 12.00
N ASN A 602 29.27 4.49 12.98
CA ASN A 602 28.21 5.43 13.31
C ASN A 602 28.66 6.87 13.04
N SER A 603 27.71 7.77 12.73
CA SER A 603 27.95 9.22 12.62
C SER A 603 28.84 9.79 13.74
N VAL A 604 28.63 9.37 15.01
CA VAL A 604 29.36 9.92 16.17
C VAL A 604 30.83 9.47 16.28
N ASN A 605 31.31 8.61 15.38
CA ASN A 605 32.72 8.21 15.31
C ASN A 605 33.59 9.20 14.49
N PHE A 606 32.97 10.09 13.71
CA PHE A 606 33.70 11.06 12.89
C PHE A 606 34.45 12.10 13.75
N PRO A 607 35.66 12.54 13.35
CA PRO A 607 36.47 13.47 14.14
C PRO A 607 35.82 14.85 14.32
N GLU A 608 34.91 15.25 13.43
CA GLU A 608 34.11 16.46 13.56
C GLU A 608 33.26 16.48 14.86
N PHE A 609 32.88 15.31 15.41
CA PHE A 609 32.16 15.20 16.69
C PHE A 609 33.07 15.28 17.94
N ASP A 610 34.36 15.55 17.77
CA ASP A 610 35.32 15.77 18.88
C ASP A 610 35.92 17.19 18.87
N ALA A 611 35.67 17.97 17.82
CA ALA A 611 36.34 19.25 17.53
C ALA A 611 36.10 20.38 18.55
N TRP A 612 35.14 20.23 19.47
CA TRP A 612 34.79 21.22 20.50
C TRP A 612 35.13 20.78 21.93
N ASN A 613 35.78 19.63 22.12
CA ASN A 613 36.31 19.24 23.43
C ASN A 613 37.51 20.12 23.79
N VAL A 614 37.26 21.19 24.55
CA VAL A 614 38.32 22.08 25.07
C VAL A 614 39.19 21.31 26.05
N ASP A 615 40.50 21.30 25.80
CA ASP A 615 41.51 20.63 26.65
C ASP A 615 41.35 21.03 28.12
N GLY A 616 40.95 20.06 28.95
CA GLY A 616 40.89 20.20 30.42
C GLY A 616 39.61 19.71 31.10
N GLN A 617 38.47 19.60 30.41
CA GLN A 617 37.27 19.01 31.00
C GLN A 617 37.23 17.49 30.85
N VAL A 618 37.49 16.77 31.94
CA VAL A 618 37.29 15.31 32.02
C VAL A 618 35.80 15.00 32.11
N MET A 619 35.12 14.97 30.96
CA MET A 619 33.74 14.50 30.88
C MET A 619 33.68 12.98 30.98
N SER A 620 32.66 12.46 31.67
CA SER A 620 32.41 11.02 31.72
C SER A 620 31.96 10.50 30.35
N THR A 621 32.23 9.23 30.05
CA THR A 621 31.83 8.56 28.79
C THR A 621 30.33 8.71 28.50
N LYS A 622 29.47 8.62 29.54
CA LYS A 622 28.02 8.81 29.40
C LYS A 622 27.67 10.24 28.96
N LEU A 623 28.34 11.25 29.53
CA LEU A 623 28.06 12.65 29.20
C LEU A 623 28.59 13.04 27.81
N LEU A 624 29.77 12.53 27.42
CA LEU A 624 30.29 12.69 26.06
C LEU A 624 29.40 12.01 25.01
N SER A 625 28.88 10.81 25.30
CA SER A 625 27.96 10.11 24.40
C SER A 625 26.63 10.86 24.23
N GLU A 626 26.05 11.41 25.30
CA GLU A 626 24.81 12.19 25.21
C GLU A 626 25.05 13.54 24.50
N GLN A 627 26.22 14.16 24.65
CA GLN A 627 26.60 15.36 23.89
C GLN A 627 26.67 15.07 22.38
N ARG A 628 27.42 14.05 21.94
CA ARG A 628 27.50 13.70 20.51
C ARG A 628 26.16 13.30 19.92
N LYS A 629 25.30 12.62 20.69
CA LYS A 629 23.89 12.37 20.32
C LYS A 629 23.10 13.66 20.14
N SER A 630 23.26 14.64 21.04
CA SER A 630 22.61 15.95 20.95
C SER A 630 23.07 16.72 19.70
N ASP A 631 24.37 16.71 19.42
CA ASP A 631 24.94 17.38 18.22
C ASP A 631 24.43 16.72 16.93
N LEU A 632 24.34 15.38 16.89
CA LEU A 632 23.77 14.65 15.75
C LEU A 632 22.29 15.02 15.50
N LEU A 633 21.49 15.15 16.57
CA LEU A 633 20.11 15.64 16.45
C LEU A 633 20.03 17.09 15.96
N ALA A 634 20.97 17.96 16.37
CA ALA A 634 21.01 19.34 15.90
C ALA A 634 21.29 19.43 14.39
N VAL A 635 22.12 18.54 13.85
CA VAL A 635 22.35 18.41 12.40
C VAL A 635 21.14 17.79 11.70
N ALA A 636 20.48 16.78 12.28
CA ALA A 636 19.25 16.21 11.73
C ALA A 636 18.10 17.24 11.64
N GLU A 637 18.03 18.16 12.59
CA GLU A 637 17.08 19.27 12.60
C GLU A 637 17.46 20.39 11.61
N TYR A 638 18.75 20.52 11.22
CA TYR A 638 19.14 21.32 10.06
C TYR A 638 18.62 20.70 8.75
N GLU A 639 18.83 19.39 8.55
CA GLU A 639 18.34 18.67 7.37
C GLU A 639 16.79 18.71 7.29
N ARG A 640 16.07 18.63 8.42
CA ARG A 640 14.60 18.83 8.46
C ARG A 640 14.17 20.20 7.94
N ARG A 641 14.86 21.28 8.31
CA ARG A 641 14.54 22.64 7.82
C ARG A 641 14.79 22.78 6.32
N CYS A 642 15.83 22.14 5.80
CA CYS A 642 16.08 22.10 4.36
C CYS A 642 14.99 21.31 3.63
N LEU A 643 14.64 20.10 4.10
CA LEU A 643 13.54 19.30 3.57
C LEU A 643 12.23 20.09 3.54
N ALA A 644 11.86 20.74 4.65
CA ALA A 644 10.64 21.53 4.75
C ALA A 644 10.57 22.65 3.69
N ARG A 645 11.69 23.34 3.42
CA ARG A 645 11.76 24.37 2.37
C ARG A 645 11.50 23.80 0.98
N VAL A 646 12.13 22.68 0.63
CA VAL A 646 11.97 22.05 -0.70
C VAL A 646 10.57 21.47 -0.86
N ILE A 647 9.98 20.94 0.22
CA ILE A 647 8.61 20.41 0.23
C ILE A 647 7.57 21.51 -0.06
N GLU A 648 7.76 22.74 0.42
CA GLU A 648 6.85 23.84 0.07
C GLU A 648 7.01 24.30 -1.38
N GLU A 649 8.23 24.32 -1.95
CA GLU A 649 8.45 24.58 -3.38
C GLU A 649 7.82 23.48 -4.27
N LEU A 650 7.88 22.22 -3.84
CA LEU A 650 7.18 21.11 -4.48
C LEU A 650 5.65 21.24 -4.35
N ARG A 651 5.14 21.79 -3.25
CA ARG A 651 3.71 22.03 -3.03
C ARG A 651 3.14 23.11 -3.94
N GLU A 652 3.95 24.10 -4.32
CA GLU A 652 3.58 25.13 -5.31
C GLU A 652 3.64 24.61 -6.76
N THR A 653 4.49 23.61 -7.05
CA THR A 653 4.82 23.22 -8.43
C THR A 653 4.29 21.86 -8.89
N LEU A 654 4.07 20.89 -8.01
CA LEU A 654 3.55 19.56 -8.37
C LEU A 654 2.02 19.51 -8.45
N ASP A 655 1.49 18.49 -9.13
CA ASP A 655 0.05 18.18 -9.05
C ASP A 655 -0.36 17.92 -7.59
N PRO A 656 -1.44 18.54 -7.07
CA PRO A 656 -1.82 18.41 -5.67
C PRO A 656 -2.08 16.97 -5.21
N LYS A 657 -2.54 16.07 -6.08
CA LYS A 657 -2.78 14.65 -5.75
C LYS A 657 -1.49 13.86 -5.74
N VAL A 658 -0.46 14.28 -6.47
CA VAL A 658 0.91 13.75 -6.34
C VAL A 658 1.48 14.21 -5.00
N MET A 659 1.39 15.51 -4.69
CA MET A 659 1.91 16.08 -3.46
C MET A 659 1.31 15.44 -2.20
N GLU A 660 -0.02 15.26 -2.16
CA GLU A 660 -0.74 14.57 -1.08
C GLU A 660 -0.21 13.16 -0.77
N LYS A 661 0.30 12.46 -1.80
CA LYS A 661 0.92 11.13 -1.66
C LYS A 661 2.40 11.22 -1.31
N LEU A 662 3.09 12.25 -1.79
CA LEU A 662 4.48 12.53 -1.42
C LEU A 662 4.60 12.89 0.08
N ASP A 663 3.70 13.72 0.60
CA ASP A 663 3.57 14.03 2.02
C ASP A 663 3.42 12.75 2.86
N LEU A 664 2.67 11.74 2.37
CA LEU A 664 2.58 10.44 3.03
C LEU A 664 3.91 9.69 3.08
N PHE A 665 4.66 9.62 1.97
CA PHE A 665 5.98 8.99 1.97
C PHE A 665 6.94 9.69 2.94
N VAL A 666 7.01 11.02 2.89
CA VAL A 666 7.83 11.83 3.79
C VAL A 666 7.46 11.59 5.25
N GLN A 667 6.16 11.59 5.57
CA GLN A 667 5.69 11.41 6.94
C GLN A 667 5.91 9.99 7.49
N VAL A 668 5.77 8.95 6.66
CA VAL A 668 6.11 7.57 7.04
C VAL A 668 7.61 7.44 7.32
N THR A 669 8.44 8.07 6.50
CA THR A 669 9.90 8.02 6.62
C THR A 669 10.39 8.77 7.86
N ASP A 670 9.88 9.98 8.13
CA ASP A 670 10.18 10.71 9.38
C ASP A 670 9.72 9.92 10.62
N LEU A 671 8.54 9.28 10.58
CA LEU A 671 8.02 8.47 11.69
C LEU A 671 8.97 7.34 12.11
N TYR A 672 9.70 6.70 11.19
CA TYR A 672 10.73 5.73 11.58
C TYR A 672 11.82 6.38 12.43
N GLY A 673 12.25 7.60 12.08
CA GLY A 673 13.16 8.41 12.91
C GLY A 673 12.59 8.74 14.29
N GLN A 674 11.33 9.18 14.36
CA GLN A 674 10.64 9.47 15.62
C GLN A 674 10.50 8.24 16.53
N ILE A 675 10.37 7.03 15.98
CA ILE A 675 10.33 5.77 16.74
C ILE A 675 11.66 5.51 17.45
N TYR A 676 12.81 5.79 16.82
CA TYR A 676 14.13 5.67 17.47
C TYR A 676 14.26 6.65 18.65
N VAL A 677 13.92 7.93 18.43
CA VAL A 677 13.95 8.97 19.47
C VAL A 677 13.05 8.60 20.66
N ALA A 678 11.82 8.16 20.41
CA ALA A 678 10.87 7.78 21.46
C ALA A 678 11.32 6.56 22.26
N ARG A 679 12.01 5.59 21.64
CA ARG A 679 12.56 4.42 22.33
C ARG A 679 13.72 4.79 23.25
N ASP A 680 14.66 5.61 22.77
CA ASP A 680 15.80 6.09 23.57
C ASP A 680 15.33 6.92 24.80
N ILE A 681 14.36 7.82 24.62
CA ILE A 681 13.73 8.55 25.75
C ILE A 681 13.03 7.59 26.72
N GLY A 682 12.36 6.56 26.20
CA GLY A 682 11.69 5.54 27.01
C GLY A 682 12.66 4.74 27.89
N ILE A 683 13.80 4.33 27.33
CA ILE A 683 14.88 3.63 28.07
C ILE A 683 15.43 4.53 29.17
N ARG A 684 15.79 5.79 28.85
CA ARG A 684 16.33 6.75 29.82
C ARG A 684 15.40 6.98 31.03
N ARG A 685 14.08 7.03 30.81
CA ARG A 685 13.09 7.14 31.92
C ARG A 685 13.05 5.90 32.81
N VAL A 686 13.21 4.69 32.26
CA VAL A 686 13.25 3.45 33.04
C VAL A 686 14.54 3.38 33.88
N GLU A 687 15.70 3.69 33.29
CA GLU A 687 16.97 3.78 34.04
C GLU A 687 16.87 4.76 35.21
N GLN A 688 16.34 5.96 34.97
CA GLN A 688 16.16 6.97 36.02
C GLN A 688 15.19 6.52 37.12
N SER A 689 14.17 5.73 36.78
CA SER A 689 13.20 5.18 37.75
C SER A 689 13.72 3.95 38.52
N GLN A 690 14.84 3.36 38.09
CA GLN A 690 15.51 2.24 38.77
C GLN A 690 16.72 2.69 39.60
N ALA A 691 17.21 3.91 39.35
CA ALA A 691 18.31 4.53 40.08
C ALA A 691 17.85 5.47 41.23
N ALA A 692 16.55 5.59 41.44
CA ALA A 692 15.89 6.38 42.49
C ALA A 692 15.07 5.46 43.42
#